data_AF-C4V8C0-F1
#
_entry.id   AF-C4V8C0-F1
#
_cell.length_a   1.000
_cell.length_b   1.000
_cell.length_c   1.000
_cell.angle_alpha   90.00
_cell.angle_beta   90.00
_cell.angle_gamma   90.00
#
_symmetry.space_group_name_H-M   'P 1'
#
loop_
_entity.id
_entity.type
_entity.pdbx_description
1 polymer ?
#
loop_
_entity_poly.entity_id
_entity_poly.type
_entity_poly.pdbx_seq_one_letter_code
_entity_poly.pdbx_strand_id
1 'polypeptide(L)'
;MSNKSLDNLNTQFIDVLKSLNIEDNKHQKLSINLDLKKKIKTIISIQSLEERKSHIPKYLNNSNSYISLLSLSISLTTKTLYTIFCNHNGREILKNVIQNSDKEKTCLAIDLVYRLIKTYDLEFDIKLLIEKACEYEKWEVLDLVKTFDFFFDGDCLCQMLIYKFLHKLPDEFVSKIQQSKFNRIFEYIKNNRIYASNISLEKENLNNLEKILLDTLFIRTEKGLEVSVIRKSTTPEPVKITELNICQNSSIETKKSDTEEQLLVNESKPTVPVLTKPDTSLDEKKTLKKKFIFKKKEPSVAYLNIKWTKMHKVNTVFENINVDSFKSKFSKEDLDYFIVKKEIKKTTVVEKGSIKEVIMDPKKSYALNIALSRVKEDYKDVLQKIYNNDTTYINENLVNQLLLYFPTCQEMDNIMISNSTDKYVLFFKECGDRFLDVKENLLKIKLDILIRNFNFNYLLAFIGFFRDIKTSMFLNELLGIILYIGNIVNKGSTYANAEGFSILDIHNILNMRMQNNLSSTNVNCNNKISDFSSTKKDNIFTFKDLIRNKIRDCDVNLSIKNISYDNLLTDIQEINNVKKDLNFTHVKYDELINCYRELMSLANDIKKAYNLEKINDEIICIFITICEIFEKHN
;
A
#
# COMPACT_ATOMS: atom_id res chain seq x y z
N MET A 1 -32.25 -24.15 -21.85
CA MET A 1 -32.75 -22.92 -22.49
C MET A 1 -33.72 -23.31 -23.62
N SER A 2 -34.83 -22.61 -23.86
CA SER A 2 -35.70 -22.92 -25.03
C SER A 2 -35.11 -22.33 -26.31
N ASN A 3 -35.10 -23.08 -27.41
CA ASN A 3 -34.50 -22.66 -28.68
C ASN A 3 -35.02 -21.27 -29.13
N LYS A 4 -36.35 -21.06 -29.05
CA LYS A 4 -37.04 -19.81 -29.37
C LYS A 4 -36.47 -18.56 -28.65
N SER A 5 -35.93 -18.69 -27.43
CA SER A 5 -35.29 -17.58 -26.71
C SER A 5 -33.88 -17.28 -27.21
N LEU A 6 -33.13 -18.31 -27.59
CA LEU A 6 -31.80 -18.17 -28.18
C LEU A 6 -31.89 -17.61 -29.60
N ASP A 7 -32.88 -18.04 -30.38
CA ASP A 7 -33.13 -17.55 -31.75
C ASP A 7 -33.45 -16.06 -31.75
N ASN A 8 -34.38 -15.60 -30.89
CA ASN A 8 -34.70 -14.18 -30.73
C ASN A 8 -33.47 -13.34 -30.35
N LEU A 9 -32.60 -13.86 -29.48
CA LEU A 9 -31.36 -13.18 -29.10
C LEU A 9 -30.34 -13.16 -30.23
N ASN A 10 -30.25 -14.23 -31.03
CA ASN A 10 -29.41 -14.26 -32.23
C ASN A 10 -29.90 -13.24 -33.27
N THR A 11 -31.22 -13.09 -33.44
CA THR A 11 -31.81 -12.04 -34.31
C THR A 11 -31.44 -10.64 -33.80
N GLN A 12 -31.68 -10.34 -32.51
CA GLN A 12 -31.31 -9.04 -31.91
C GLN A 12 -29.81 -8.77 -32.01
N PHE A 13 -28.97 -9.79 -31.83
CA PHE A 13 -27.52 -9.67 -31.99
C PHE A 13 -27.12 -9.38 -33.44
N ILE A 14 -27.74 -10.04 -34.42
CA ILE A 14 -27.50 -9.80 -35.85
C ILE A 14 -27.95 -8.39 -36.25
N ASP A 15 -29.12 -7.93 -35.80
CA ASP A 15 -29.61 -6.59 -36.10
C ASP A 15 -28.74 -5.50 -35.47
N VAL A 16 -28.19 -5.76 -34.27
CA VAL A 16 -27.14 -4.94 -33.66
C VAL A 16 -25.86 -4.93 -34.52
N LEU A 17 -25.38 -6.06 -35.03
CA LEU A 17 -24.18 -6.09 -35.90
C LEU A 17 -24.41 -5.35 -37.23
N LYS A 18 -25.63 -5.42 -37.81
CA LYS A 18 -26.02 -4.61 -38.98
C LYS A 18 -25.96 -3.12 -38.69
N SER A 19 -26.46 -2.69 -37.52
CA SER A 19 -26.42 -1.26 -37.12
C SER A 19 -25.01 -0.68 -36.99
N LEU A 20 -23.99 -1.55 -36.86
CA LEU A 20 -22.57 -1.19 -36.81
C LEU A 20 -21.86 -1.23 -38.18
N ASN A 21 -22.59 -1.42 -39.30
CA ASN A 21 -22.01 -1.57 -40.65
C ASN A 21 -20.94 -2.69 -40.76
N ILE A 22 -21.09 -3.77 -39.98
CA ILE A 22 -20.28 -4.98 -40.18
C ILE A 22 -20.79 -5.71 -41.42
N GLU A 23 -19.93 -6.36 -42.20
CA GLU A 23 -20.33 -7.08 -43.42
C GLU A 23 -21.21 -8.32 -43.10
N ASP A 24 -22.25 -8.58 -43.90
CA ASP A 24 -23.24 -9.65 -43.63
C ASP A 24 -22.62 -11.06 -43.54
N ASN A 25 -21.58 -11.33 -44.33
CA ASN A 25 -20.81 -12.57 -44.28
C ASN A 25 -20.02 -12.77 -42.96
N LYS A 26 -19.78 -11.69 -42.19
CA LYS A 26 -19.24 -11.76 -40.82
C LYS A 26 -20.32 -11.91 -39.75
N HIS A 27 -21.57 -11.48 -39.99
CA HIS A 27 -22.66 -11.59 -39.00
C HIS A 27 -22.95 -13.02 -38.61
N GLN A 28 -23.12 -13.92 -39.58
CA GLN A 28 -23.40 -15.34 -39.28
C GLN A 28 -22.23 -15.99 -38.53
N LYS A 29 -20.97 -15.72 -38.94
CA LYS A 29 -19.78 -16.26 -38.29
C LYS A 29 -19.60 -15.77 -36.85
N LEU A 30 -19.87 -14.49 -36.58
CA LEU A 30 -19.85 -13.93 -35.21
C LEU A 30 -21.02 -14.43 -34.37
N SER A 31 -22.21 -14.58 -34.97
CA SER A 31 -23.39 -15.12 -34.29
C SER A 31 -23.22 -16.59 -33.90
N ILE A 32 -22.51 -17.39 -34.68
CA ILE A 32 -22.21 -18.79 -34.32
C ILE A 32 -21.09 -18.87 -33.27
N ASN A 33 -20.02 -18.08 -33.41
CA ASN A 33 -18.80 -18.26 -32.61
C ASN A 33 -18.75 -17.52 -31.26
N LEU A 34 -19.61 -16.53 -31.02
CA LEU A 34 -19.62 -15.79 -29.77
C LEU A 34 -20.51 -16.44 -28.72
N ASP A 35 -19.97 -16.62 -27.51
CA ASP A 35 -20.76 -17.03 -26.36
C ASP A 35 -21.85 -16.01 -26.01
N LEU A 36 -22.89 -16.50 -25.33
CA LEU A 36 -24.08 -15.73 -24.97
C LEU A 36 -23.75 -14.47 -24.13
N LYS A 37 -22.74 -14.55 -23.26
CA LYS A 37 -22.33 -13.43 -22.39
C LYS A 37 -21.67 -12.32 -23.21
N LYS A 38 -20.84 -12.67 -24.19
CA LYS A 38 -20.26 -11.72 -25.17
C LYS A 38 -21.33 -11.09 -26.06
N LYS A 39 -22.27 -11.87 -26.60
CA LYS A 39 -23.39 -11.34 -27.41
C LYS A 39 -24.19 -10.27 -26.67
N ILE A 40 -24.62 -10.58 -25.44
CA ILE A 40 -25.38 -9.64 -24.60
C ILE A 40 -24.51 -8.42 -24.24
N LYS A 41 -23.22 -8.60 -23.98
CA LYS A 41 -22.29 -7.49 -23.72
C LYS A 41 -22.21 -6.52 -24.91
N THR A 42 -22.13 -7.03 -26.14
CA THR A 42 -22.13 -6.20 -27.35
C THR A 42 -23.45 -5.44 -27.50
N ILE A 43 -24.60 -6.12 -27.39
CA ILE A 43 -25.93 -5.48 -27.48
C ILE A 43 -26.04 -4.30 -26.49
N ILE A 44 -25.69 -4.52 -25.22
CA ILE A 44 -25.83 -3.50 -24.16
C ILE A 44 -24.80 -2.38 -24.29
N SER A 45 -23.62 -2.65 -24.87
CA SER A 45 -22.60 -1.61 -25.09
C SER A 45 -23.00 -0.53 -26.10
N ILE A 46 -23.98 -0.82 -26.95
CA ILE A 46 -24.47 0.08 -28.00
C ILE A 46 -25.73 0.83 -27.54
N GLN A 47 -26.44 0.31 -26.54
CA GLN A 47 -27.58 0.99 -25.93
C GLN A 47 -27.14 2.25 -25.17
N SER A 48 -27.82 3.36 -25.47
CA SER A 48 -27.71 4.60 -24.72
C SER A 48 -28.06 4.42 -23.25
N LEU A 49 -27.68 5.39 -22.41
CA LEU A 49 -28.02 5.36 -20.99
C LEU A 49 -29.55 5.33 -20.77
N GLU A 50 -30.31 6.11 -21.53
CA GLU A 50 -31.77 6.20 -21.39
C GLU A 50 -32.49 4.91 -21.82
N GLU A 51 -32.04 4.26 -22.90
CA GLU A 51 -32.56 2.94 -23.27
C GLU A 51 -32.32 1.93 -22.15
N ARG A 52 -31.10 1.87 -21.60
CA ARG A 52 -30.76 0.98 -20.47
C ARG A 52 -31.61 1.25 -19.23
N LYS A 53 -31.87 2.53 -18.89
CA LYS A 53 -32.83 2.89 -17.81
C LYS A 53 -34.21 2.29 -18.08
N SER A 54 -34.74 2.44 -19.30
CA SER A 54 -36.07 1.94 -19.68
C SER A 54 -36.17 0.40 -19.72
N HIS A 55 -35.04 -0.29 -19.88
CA HIS A 55 -34.99 -1.76 -19.96
C HIS A 55 -34.84 -2.46 -18.61
N ILE A 56 -34.25 -1.83 -17.59
CA ILE A 56 -34.08 -2.45 -16.26
C ILE A 56 -35.40 -3.00 -15.68
N PRO A 57 -36.53 -2.27 -15.67
CA PRO A 57 -37.80 -2.81 -15.19
C PRO A 57 -38.29 -4.01 -16.01
N LYS A 58 -38.04 -4.02 -17.32
CA LYS A 58 -38.41 -5.12 -18.22
C LYS A 58 -37.56 -6.38 -17.97
N TYR A 59 -36.29 -6.21 -17.60
CA TYR A 59 -35.41 -7.32 -17.18
C TYR A 59 -35.82 -7.87 -15.81
N LEU A 60 -36.16 -6.99 -14.85
CA LEU A 60 -36.64 -7.39 -13.53
C LEU A 60 -37.98 -8.14 -13.56
N ASN A 61 -38.96 -7.65 -14.34
CA ASN A 61 -40.24 -8.34 -14.54
C ASN A 61 -40.09 -9.72 -15.21
N ASN A 62 -39.00 -9.93 -15.96
CA ASN A 62 -38.67 -11.19 -16.63
C ASN A 62 -37.45 -11.87 -15.98
N SER A 63 -37.23 -11.69 -14.68
CA SER A 63 -36.06 -12.19 -13.94
C SER A 63 -35.91 -13.71 -13.96
N ASN A 64 -36.99 -14.46 -14.14
CA ASN A 64 -36.97 -15.91 -14.37
C ASN A 64 -36.32 -16.32 -15.72
N SER A 65 -36.02 -15.36 -16.60
CA SER A 65 -35.27 -15.57 -17.83
C SER A 65 -33.77 -15.40 -17.62
N TYR A 66 -33.00 -16.42 -18.00
CA TYR A 66 -31.53 -16.42 -17.99
C TYR A 66 -30.94 -15.23 -18.78
N ILE A 67 -31.59 -14.83 -19.89
CA ILE A 67 -31.20 -13.65 -20.68
C ILE A 67 -31.37 -12.37 -19.86
N SER A 68 -32.51 -12.20 -19.17
CA SER A 68 -32.78 -11.00 -18.38
C SER A 68 -31.78 -10.83 -17.23
N LEU A 69 -31.40 -11.92 -16.55
CA LEU A 69 -30.38 -11.89 -15.51
C LEU A 69 -29.01 -11.48 -16.07
N LEU A 70 -28.57 -12.09 -17.19
CA LEU A 70 -27.33 -11.68 -17.85
C LEU A 70 -27.35 -10.21 -18.28
N SER A 71 -28.44 -9.77 -18.92
CA SER A 71 -28.62 -8.39 -19.38
C SER A 71 -28.62 -7.40 -18.23
N LEU A 72 -29.32 -7.69 -17.14
CA LEU A 72 -29.28 -6.88 -15.92
C LEU A 72 -27.86 -6.81 -15.37
N SER A 73 -27.17 -7.95 -15.31
CA SER A 73 -25.81 -8.03 -14.78
C SER A 73 -24.76 -7.24 -15.57
N ILE A 74 -25.01 -6.99 -16.85
CA ILE A 74 -24.13 -6.19 -17.71
C ILE A 74 -24.59 -4.71 -17.74
N SER A 75 -25.88 -4.46 -17.51
CA SER A 75 -26.45 -3.10 -17.52
C SER A 75 -26.05 -2.26 -16.30
N LEU A 76 -25.95 -2.86 -15.10
CA LEU A 76 -25.75 -2.15 -13.82
C LEU A 76 -24.32 -1.63 -13.59
N THR A 77 -23.79 -0.88 -14.56
CA THR A 77 -22.43 -0.30 -14.57
C THR A 77 -22.34 1.14 -14.05
N THR A 78 -23.45 1.75 -13.65
CA THR A 78 -23.47 3.10 -13.08
C THR A 78 -24.41 3.20 -11.87
N LYS A 79 -24.09 4.11 -10.94
CA LYS A 79 -24.92 4.37 -9.74
C LYS A 79 -26.37 4.70 -10.09
N THR A 80 -26.61 5.46 -11.17
CA THR A 80 -27.96 5.79 -11.66
C THR A 80 -28.78 4.55 -12.05
N LEU A 81 -28.15 3.60 -12.76
CA LEU A 81 -28.82 2.35 -13.16
C LEU A 81 -29.05 1.43 -11.95
N TYR A 82 -28.12 1.41 -10.99
CA TYR A 82 -28.29 0.72 -9.71
C TYR A 82 -29.45 1.29 -8.87
N THR A 83 -29.60 2.61 -8.80
CA THR A 83 -30.73 3.25 -8.10
C THR A 83 -32.07 2.84 -8.71
N ILE A 84 -32.17 2.77 -10.05
CA ILE A 84 -33.38 2.29 -10.73
C ILE A 84 -33.66 0.82 -10.40
N PHE A 85 -32.62 -0.04 -10.40
CA PHE A 85 -32.75 -1.44 -9.97
C PHE A 85 -33.31 -1.56 -8.54
N CYS A 86 -32.84 -0.74 -7.60
CA CYS A 86 -33.34 -0.73 -6.22
C CYS A 86 -34.80 -0.26 -6.15
N ASN A 87 -35.14 0.84 -6.84
CA ASN A 87 -36.50 1.39 -6.88
C ASN A 87 -37.54 0.44 -7.49
N HIS A 88 -37.12 -0.54 -8.28
CA HIS A 88 -37.97 -1.58 -8.86
C HIS A 88 -37.88 -2.93 -8.11
N ASN A 89 -37.64 -2.89 -6.79
CA ASN A 89 -37.57 -4.07 -5.90
C ASN A 89 -36.52 -5.12 -6.34
N GLY A 90 -35.44 -4.70 -6.99
CA GLY A 90 -34.43 -5.59 -7.55
C GLY A 90 -33.81 -6.55 -6.53
N ARG A 91 -33.66 -6.12 -5.27
CA ARG A 91 -33.19 -6.95 -4.14
C ARG A 91 -34.10 -8.18 -3.92
N GLU A 92 -35.40 -7.95 -3.73
CA GLU A 92 -36.37 -9.03 -3.49
C GLU A 92 -36.57 -9.91 -4.72
N ILE A 93 -36.45 -9.33 -5.92
CA ILE A 93 -36.49 -10.10 -7.17
C ILE A 93 -35.29 -11.05 -7.27
N LEU A 94 -34.06 -10.59 -6.97
CA LEU A 94 -32.90 -11.49 -6.91
C LEU A 94 -33.02 -12.52 -5.79
N LYS A 95 -33.58 -12.14 -4.62
CA LYS A 95 -33.86 -13.07 -3.51
C LYS A 95 -34.78 -14.22 -3.96
N ASN A 96 -35.89 -13.88 -4.60
CA ASN A 96 -36.86 -14.84 -5.16
C ASN A 96 -36.24 -15.73 -6.24
N VAL A 97 -35.44 -15.16 -7.16
CA VAL A 97 -34.71 -15.93 -8.18
C VAL A 97 -33.78 -16.95 -7.52
N ILE A 98 -33.00 -16.55 -6.52
CA ILE A 98 -32.04 -17.40 -5.82
C ILE A 98 -32.74 -18.52 -5.03
N GLN A 99 -33.93 -18.25 -4.47
CA GLN A 99 -34.71 -19.25 -3.75
C GLN A 99 -35.38 -20.28 -4.67
N ASN A 100 -35.94 -19.84 -5.81
CA ASN A 100 -36.94 -20.60 -6.56
C ASN A 100 -36.53 -20.97 -8.00
N SER A 101 -35.30 -20.68 -8.43
CA SER A 101 -34.82 -20.99 -9.79
C SER A 101 -34.01 -22.28 -9.90
N ASP A 102 -33.82 -22.73 -11.13
CA ASP A 102 -32.80 -23.72 -11.47
C ASP A 102 -31.37 -23.24 -11.19
N LYS A 103 -30.47 -24.22 -11.05
CA LYS A 103 -29.05 -24.04 -10.72
C LYS A 103 -28.36 -22.96 -11.56
N GLU A 104 -28.55 -22.96 -12.88
CA GLU A 104 -27.84 -22.03 -13.77
C GLU A 104 -28.22 -20.58 -13.50
N LYS A 105 -29.51 -20.30 -13.29
CA LYS A 105 -30.00 -18.96 -12.93
C LYS A 105 -29.58 -18.56 -11.53
N THR A 106 -29.61 -19.47 -10.56
CA THR A 106 -29.17 -19.16 -9.18
C THR A 106 -27.68 -18.80 -9.15
N CYS A 107 -26.82 -19.51 -9.87
CA CYS A 107 -25.42 -19.14 -10.04
C CYS A 107 -25.25 -17.72 -10.61
N LEU A 108 -25.97 -17.37 -11.69
CA LEU A 108 -25.92 -16.02 -12.28
C LEU A 108 -26.44 -14.93 -11.33
N ALA A 109 -27.52 -15.22 -10.60
CA ALA A 109 -28.09 -14.28 -9.66
C ALA A 109 -27.14 -14.00 -8.50
N ILE A 110 -26.40 -15.01 -8.02
CA ILE A 110 -25.39 -14.82 -6.98
C ILE A 110 -24.16 -14.06 -7.51
N ASP A 111 -23.63 -14.34 -8.72
CA ASP A 111 -22.57 -13.52 -9.35
C ASP A 111 -23.00 -12.06 -9.52
N LEU A 112 -24.27 -11.83 -9.89
CA LEU A 112 -24.83 -10.49 -9.95
C LEU A 112 -24.90 -9.84 -8.57
N VAL A 113 -25.47 -10.50 -7.56
CA VAL A 113 -25.52 -9.97 -6.18
C VAL A 113 -24.11 -9.63 -5.70
N TYR A 114 -23.16 -10.55 -5.79
CA TYR A 114 -21.76 -10.34 -5.40
C TYR A 114 -21.16 -9.07 -6.04
N ARG A 115 -21.36 -8.89 -7.36
CA ARG A 115 -20.90 -7.67 -8.05
C ARG A 115 -21.60 -6.41 -7.57
N LEU A 116 -22.87 -6.47 -7.19
CA LEU A 116 -23.60 -5.33 -6.63
C LEU A 116 -23.18 -5.00 -5.18
N ILE A 117 -22.91 -5.99 -4.32
CA ILE A 117 -22.35 -5.70 -2.98
C ILE A 117 -20.98 -5.06 -3.14
N LYS A 118 -20.07 -5.66 -3.92
CA LYS A 118 -18.71 -5.15 -4.12
C LYS A 118 -18.61 -3.75 -4.76
N THR A 119 -19.61 -3.35 -5.57
CA THR A 119 -19.55 -2.08 -6.32
C THR A 119 -20.41 -0.97 -5.71
N TYR A 120 -21.47 -1.32 -4.97
CA TYR A 120 -22.50 -0.38 -4.52
C TYR A 120 -23.01 -0.64 -3.09
N ASP A 121 -22.33 -1.48 -2.31
CA ASP A 121 -22.69 -1.84 -0.93
C ASP A 121 -24.14 -2.34 -0.80
N LEU A 122 -24.61 -3.13 -1.77
CA LEU A 122 -25.93 -3.75 -1.74
C LEU A 122 -26.10 -4.64 -0.51
N GLU A 123 -26.88 -4.18 0.46
CA GLU A 123 -27.39 -5.04 1.52
C GLU A 123 -28.14 -6.26 0.93
N PHE A 124 -27.72 -7.45 1.31
CA PHE A 124 -28.34 -8.69 0.88
C PHE A 124 -28.31 -9.75 1.98
N ASP A 125 -29.17 -10.76 1.85
CA ASP A 125 -29.24 -11.90 2.78
C ASP A 125 -28.05 -12.85 2.53
N ILE A 126 -26.93 -12.59 3.19
CA ILE A 126 -25.67 -13.35 3.00
C ILE A 126 -25.87 -14.83 3.38
N LYS A 127 -26.68 -15.11 4.39
CA LYS A 127 -27.03 -16.47 4.79
C LYS A 127 -27.68 -17.23 3.63
N LEU A 128 -28.68 -16.63 2.97
CA LEU A 128 -29.32 -17.22 1.79
C LEU A 128 -28.33 -17.44 0.64
N LEU A 129 -27.41 -16.51 0.38
CA LEU A 129 -26.39 -16.66 -0.67
C LEU A 129 -25.50 -17.88 -0.40
N ILE A 130 -25.03 -18.03 0.85
CA ILE A 130 -24.24 -19.18 1.27
C ILE A 130 -25.09 -20.45 1.13
N GLU A 131 -26.27 -20.52 1.74
CA GLU A 131 -27.14 -21.71 1.71
C GLU A 131 -27.44 -22.18 0.28
N LYS A 132 -27.74 -21.27 -0.65
CA LYS A 132 -27.97 -21.63 -2.07
C LYS A 132 -26.72 -21.93 -2.87
N ALA A 133 -25.56 -21.33 -2.54
CA ALA A 133 -24.29 -21.79 -3.08
C ALA A 133 -23.96 -23.23 -2.63
N CYS A 134 -24.31 -23.59 -1.38
CA CYS A 134 -24.07 -24.92 -0.82
C CYS A 134 -24.85 -26.03 -1.54
N GLU A 135 -26.07 -25.75 -2.01
CA GLU A 135 -26.93 -26.74 -2.70
C GLU A 135 -26.33 -27.25 -4.03
N TYR A 136 -25.27 -26.62 -4.55
CA TYR A 136 -24.76 -26.89 -5.88
C TYR A 136 -23.29 -27.33 -5.88
N GLU A 137 -23.06 -28.65 -5.78
CA GLU A 137 -21.76 -29.35 -5.80
C GLU A 137 -20.76 -29.00 -6.95
N LYS A 138 -21.18 -28.20 -7.94
CA LYS A 138 -20.33 -27.77 -9.07
C LYS A 138 -20.28 -26.25 -9.19
N TRP A 139 -20.23 -25.54 -8.07
CA TRP A 139 -19.61 -24.22 -8.07
C TRP A 139 -18.11 -24.40 -8.26
N GLU A 140 -17.54 -23.73 -9.26
CA GLU A 140 -16.09 -23.72 -9.44
C GLU A 140 -15.46 -23.10 -8.19
N VAL A 141 -14.43 -23.76 -7.65
CA VAL A 141 -13.74 -23.34 -6.43
C VAL A 141 -13.30 -21.88 -6.50
N LEU A 142 -12.99 -21.37 -7.70
CA LEU A 142 -12.61 -19.98 -7.94
C LEU A 142 -13.72 -18.96 -7.63
N ASP A 143 -14.99 -19.27 -7.91
CA ASP A 143 -16.11 -18.35 -7.67
C ASP A 143 -16.62 -18.44 -6.22
N LEU A 144 -16.58 -19.66 -5.65
CA LEU A 144 -16.76 -19.90 -4.23
C LEU A 144 -15.70 -19.14 -3.39
N VAL A 145 -14.44 -19.19 -3.81
CA VAL A 145 -13.32 -18.48 -3.15
C VAL A 145 -13.44 -16.95 -3.31
N LYS A 146 -13.84 -16.40 -4.45
CA LYS A 146 -14.14 -14.96 -4.57
C LYS A 146 -15.25 -14.53 -3.62
N THR A 147 -16.30 -15.34 -3.52
CA THR A 147 -17.44 -15.12 -2.62
C THR A 147 -16.97 -15.10 -1.15
N PHE A 148 -16.10 -16.04 -0.76
CA PHE A 148 -15.51 -16.06 0.58
C PHE A 148 -14.50 -14.94 0.84
N ASP A 149 -13.56 -14.67 -0.08
CA ASP A 149 -12.58 -13.60 0.06
C ASP A 149 -13.27 -12.24 0.34
N PHE A 150 -14.48 -12.02 -0.19
CA PHE A 150 -15.29 -10.83 0.09
C PHE A 150 -16.05 -10.88 1.42
N PHE A 151 -16.61 -12.03 1.81
CA PHE A 151 -17.32 -12.16 3.09
C PHE A 151 -16.40 -12.34 4.31
N PHE A 152 -15.11 -12.63 4.11
CA PHE A 152 -14.13 -12.69 5.20
C PHE A 152 -13.84 -11.30 5.82
N ASP A 153 -13.97 -10.23 5.03
CA ASP A 153 -13.88 -8.85 5.51
C ASP A 153 -15.18 -8.36 6.21
N GLY A 154 -16.17 -9.24 6.39
CA GLY A 154 -17.48 -8.95 6.98
C GLY A 154 -17.74 -9.56 8.37
N ASP A 155 -18.99 -9.44 8.82
CA ASP A 155 -19.45 -9.82 10.17
C ASP A 155 -19.18 -11.30 10.56
N CYS A 156 -18.94 -11.53 11.85
CA CYS A 156 -18.64 -12.81 12.49
C CYS A 156 -19.66 -13.90 12.16
N LEU A 157 -20.95 -13.55 12.02
CA LEU A 157 -22.00 -14.50 11.64
C LEU A 157 -21.76 -15.10 10.24
N CYS A 158 -21.25 -14.31 9.29
CA CYS A 158 -20.91 -14.78 7.95
C CYS A 158 -19.75 -15.77 8.01
N GLN A 159 -18.71 -15.46 8.77
CA GLN A 159 -17.55 -16.31 8.99
C GLN A 159 -17.93 -17.65 9.65
N MET A 160 -18.87 -17.66 10.60
CA MET A 160 -19.42 -18.90 11.20
C MET A 160 -20.21 -19.76 10.19
N LEU A 161 -20.96 -19.14 9.28
CA LEU A 161 -21.68 -19.86 8.23
C LEU A 161 -20.72 -20.47 7.19
N ILE A 162 -19.67 -19.74 6.82
CA ILE A 162 -18.57 -20.25 5.99
C ILE A 162 -17.92 -21.47 6.66
N TYR A 163 -17.62 -21.40 7.95
CA TYR A 163 -17.06 -22.53 8.70
C TYR A 163 -17.97 -23.76 8.73
N LYS A 164 -19.29 -23.58 9.01
CA LYS A 164 -20.28 -24.67 8.95
C LYS A 164 -20.42 -25.28 7.55
N PHE A 165 -20.11 -24.53 6.49
CA PHE A 165 -20.09 -25.04 5.13
C PHE A 165 -18.80 -25.77 4.76
N LEU A 166 -17.62 -25.30 5.20
CA LEU A 166 -16.35 -25.98 4.96
C LEU A 166 -16.37 -27.43 5.50
N HIS A 167 -17.06 -27.67 6.61
CA HIS A 167 -17.31 -29.02 7.17
C HIS A 167 -18.31 -29.89 6.39
N LYS A 168 -19.03 -29.34 5.41
CA LYS A 168 -19.96 -30.07 4.53
C LYS A 168 -19.37 -30.34 3.14
N LEU A 169 -18.22 -29.77 2.82
CA LEU A 169 -17.52 -30.04 1.57
C LEU A 169 -16.87 -31.43 1.60
N PRO A 170 -16.91 -32.20 0.51
CA PRO A 170 -16.08 -33.39 0.38
C PRO A 170 -14.59 -33.06 0.55
N ASP A 171 -13.80 -33.98 1.11
CA ASP A 171 -12.36 -33.78 1.36
C ASP A 171 -11.57 -33.34 0.11
N GLU A 172 -12.00 -33.78 -1.08
CA GLU A 172 -11.42 -33.38 -2.37
C GLU A 172 -11.64 -31.90 -2.71
N PHE A 173 -12.71 -31.28 -2.21
CA PHE A 173 -12.92 -29.83 -2.33
C PHE A 173 -12.11 -29.06 -1.30
N VAL A 174 -12.04 -29.56 -0.06
CA VAL A 174 -11.21 -28.96 0.99
C VAL A 174 -9.73 -28.96 0.61
N SER A 175 -9.24 -30.01 -0.08
CA SER A 175 -7.86 -30.07 -0.59
C SER A 175 -7.58 -29.14 -1.80
N LYS A 176 -8.61 -28.76 -2.56
CA LYS A 176 -8.50 -27.80 -3.67
C LYS A 176 -8.57 -26.33 -3.22
N ILE A 177 -9.13 -26.06 -2.04
CA ILE A 177 -8.99 -24.76 -1.38
C ILE A 177 -7.53 -24.64 -0.93
N GLN A 178 -6.78 -23.70 -1.50
CA GLN A 178 -5.34 -23.54 -1.24
C GLN A 178 -5.05 -23.56 0.26
N GLN A 179 -4.07 -24.38 0.66
CA GLN A 179 -3.73 -24.59 2.08
C GLN A 179 -3.33 -23.29 2.79
N SER A 180 -2.74 -22.32 2.08
CA SER A 180 -2.49 -20.96 2.59
C SER A 180 -3.78 -20.18 2.92
N LYS A 181 -4.84 -20.33 2.12
CA LYS A 181 -6.16 -19.74 2.40
C LYS A 181 -6.84 -20.45 3.57
N PHE A 182 -6.81 -21.78 3.61
CA PHE A 182 -7.35 -22.53 4.76
C PHE A 182 -6.62 -22.19 6.07
N ASN A 183 -5.30 -22.05 6.03
CA ASN A 183 -4.50 -21.65 7.19
C ASN A 183 -4.78 -20.20 7.62
N ARG A 184 -5.04 -19.26 6.69
CA ARG A 184 -5.51 -17.91 7.03
C ARG A 184 -6.85 -17.93 7.76
N ILE A 185 -7.79 -18.75 7.31
CA ILE A 185 -9.09 -18.95 7.97
C ILE A 185 -8.88 -19.52 9.39
N PHE A 186 -8.02 -20.53 9.53
CA PHE A 186 -7.72 -21.17 10.81
C PHE A 186 -7.05 -20.24 11.82
N GLU A 187 -5.99 -19.52 11.42
CA GLU A 187 -5.31 -18.55 12.29
C GLU A 187 -6.22 -17.36 12.64
N TYR A 188 -7.07 -16.89 11.73
CA TYR A 188 -8.04 -15.85 12.05
C TYR A 188 -9.07 -16.31 13.11
N ILE A 189 -9.61 -17.53 12.99
CA ILE A 189 -10.52 -18.11 13.99
C ILE A 189 -9.82 -18.27 15.35
N LYS A 190 -8.59 -18.77 15.36
CA LYS A 190 -7.74 -18.93 16.56
C LYS A 190 -7.48 -17.59 17.27
N ASN A 191 -7.20 -16.54 16.51
CA ASN A 191 -6.93 -15.19 17.03
C ASN A 191 -8.21 -14.46 17.49
N ASN A 192 -9.37 -14.76 16.90
CA ASN A 192 -10.66 -14.15 17.28
C ASN A 192 -11.48 -14.98 18.29
N ARG A 193 -10.87 -15.99 18.94
CA ARG A 193 -11.47 -16.77 20.04
C ARG A 193 -12.13 -15.94 21.15
N ILE A 194 -11.70 -14.69 21.33
CA ILE A 194 -12.22 -13.73 22.32
C ILE A 194 -13.69 -13.34 22.04
N TYR A 195 -14.12 -13.28 20.78
CA TYR A 195 -15.52 -12.96 20.44
C TYR A 195 -16.44 -14.19 20.61
N ALA A 196 -15.93 -15.40 20.35
CA ALA A 196 -16.70 -16.63 20.47
C ALA A 196 -17.14 -16.94 21.91
N SER A 197 -16.44 -16.44 22.94
CA SER A 197 -16.85 -16.60 24.33
C SER A 197 -18.06 -15.74 24.74
N ASN A 198 -18.43 -14.73 23.94
CA ASN A 198 -19.58 -13.86 24.18
C ASN A 198 -20.86 -14.33 23.48
N ILE A 199 -20.76 -15.34 22.60
CA ILE A 199 -21.91 -16.00 21.97
C ILE A 199 -22.13 -17.31 22.72
N SER A 200 -23.35 -17.55 23.20
CA SER A 200 -23.69 -18.64 24.12
C SER A 200 -23.61 -20.04 23.47
N LEU A 201 -22.39 -20.48 23.19
CA LEU A 201 -22.03 -21.82 22.73
C LEU A 201 -21.80 -22.73 23.93
N GLU A 202 -22.63 -23.75 24.06
CA GLU A 202 -22.45 -24.78 25.09
C GLU A 202 -21.06 -25.44 24.95
N LYS A 203 -20.36 -25.51 26.08
CA LYS A 203 -18.97 -25.98 26.23
C LYS A 203 -18.71 -27.34 25.59
N GLU A 204 -19.74 -28.17 25.52
CA GLU A 204 -19.75 -29.49 24.87
C GLU A 204 -19.50 -29.44 23.37
N ASN A 205 -20.03 -28.43 22.66
CA ASN A 205 -19.78 -28.24 21.22
C ASN A 205 -18.31 -27.86 20.94
N LEU A 206 -17.67 -27.12 21.85
CA LEU A 206 -16.25 -26.77 21.77
C LEU A 206 -15.35 -27.99 22.04
N ASN A 207 -15.68 -28.81 23.03
CA ASN A 207 -14.93 -30.04 23.34
C ASN A 207 -15.05 -31.10 22.23
N ASN A 208 -16.24 -31.24 21.63
CA ASN A 208 -16.42 -32.10 20.45
C ASN A 208 -15.59 -31.59 19.25
N LEU A 209 -15.47 -30.26 19.08
CA LEU A 209 -14.62 -29.65 18.04
C LEU A 209 -13.15 -30.03 18.22
N GLU A 210 -12.63 -29.96 19.44
CA GLU A 210 -11.23 -30.27 19.78
C GLU A 210 -10.89 -31.75 19.59
N LYS A 211 -11.81 -32.64 19.97
CA LYS A 211 -11.67 -34.09 19.75
C LYS A 211 -11.61 -34.45 18.25
N ILE A 212 -12.54 -33.93 17.45
CA ILE A 212 -12.58 -34.17 16.00
C ILE A 212 -11.34 -33.60 15.30
N LEU A 213 -10.81 -32.47 15.78
CA LEU A 213 -9.56 -31.87 15.30
C LEU A 213 -8.35 -32.79 15.52
N LEU A 214 -8.23 -33.39 16.72
CA LEU A 214 -7.18 -34.34 17.03
C LEU A 214 -7.28 -35.60 16.15
N ASP A 215 -8.47 -36.19 16.04
CA ASP A 215 -8.71 -37.38 15.22
C ASP A 215 -8.36 -37.14 13.73
N THR A 216 -8.73 -35.97 13.18
CA THR A 216 -8.47 -35.61 11.78
C THR A 216 -6.97 -35.36 11.49
N LEU A 217 -6.24 -34.80 12.46
CA LEU A 217 -4.79 -34.62 12.36
C LEU A 217 -4.06 -35.97 12.46
N PHE A 218 -4.49 -36.86 13.36
CA PHE A 218 -3.88 -38.17 13.60
C PHE A 218 -3.95 -39.09 12.36
N ILE A 219 -5.10 -39.09 11.67
CA ILE A 219 -5.33 -39.86 10.42
C ILE A 219 -4.38 -39.44 9.28
N ARG A 220 -3.87 -38.20 9.29
CA ARG A 220 -2.90 -37.72 8.29
C ARG A 220 -1.45 -38.05 8.62
N THR A 221 -1.08 -38.17 9.90
CA THR A 221 0.27 -38.56 10.31
C THR A 221 0.60 -40.03 10.04
N GLU A 222 -0.36 -40.96 10.20
CA GLU A 222 -0.11 -42.38 9.93
C GLU A 222 0.06 -42.71 8.44
N LYS A 223 -0.63 -41.99 7.53
CA LYS A 223 -0.54 -42.21 6.09
C LYS A 223 0.77 -41.75 5.43
N GLY A 224 1.74 -41.28 6.21
CA GLY A 224 3.02 -40.73 5.72
C GLY A 224 4.28 -41.51 6.13
N LEU A 225 4.18 -42.59 6.91
CA LEU A 225 5.34 -43.25 7.54
C LEU A 225 5.29 -44.78 7.49
N GLU A 226 5.39 -45.35 6.28
CA GLU A 226 5.91 -46.71 6.11
C GLU A 226 7.44 -46.67 5.89
N VAL A 227 8.20 -46.71 6.99
CA VAL A 227 9.61 -47.12 6.96
C VAL A 227 9.81 -48.20 8.00
N SER A 228 10.22 -49.38 7.53
CA SER A 228 10.54 -50.53 8.36
C SER A 228 11.90 -50.38 9.05
N VAL A 229 12.10 -51.12 10.16
CA VAL A 229 13.31 -51.87 10.55
C VAL A 229 13.51 -51.95 12.08
N ILE A 230 13.30 -53.18 12.59
CA ILE A 230 13.99 -53.88 13.69
C ILE A 230 13.95 -53.27 15.11
N ARG A 231 13.27 -54.03 15.99
CA ARG A 231 13.37 -53.97 17.46
C ARG A 231 14.80 -54.32 17.95
N LYS A 232 15.36 -53.52 18.86
CA LYS A 232 16.17 -54.02 19.99
C LYS A 232 15.81 -53.29 21.27
N SER A 233 15.56 -54.06 22.32
CA SER A 233 15.15 -53.61 23.65
C SER A 233 16.36 -53.38 24.56
N THR A 234 16.41 -52.24 25.24
CA THR A 234 17.10 -52.06 26.52
C THR A 234 16.39 -50.98 27.34
N THR A 235 16.13 -51.30 28.61
CA THR A 235 15.54 -50.41 29.61
C THR A 235 16.60 -49.56 30.32
N PRO A 236 16.32 -48.29 30.68
CA PRO A 236 17.10 -47.55 31.66
C PRO A 236 16.41 -47.52 33.04
N GLU A 237 17.21 -47.66 34.10
CA GLU A 237 16.81 -47.51 35.51
C GLU A 237 16.61 -46.03 35.92
N PRO A 238 15.87 -45.75 37.01
CA PRO A 238 15.63 -44.39 37.48
C PRO A 238 16.83 -43.79 38.23
N VAL A 239 17.25 -42.60 37.84
CA VAL A 239 18.27 -41.81 38.55
C VAL A 239 17.64 -41.07 39.74
N LYS A 240 18.27 -41.17 40.91
CA LYS A 240 17.86 -40.49 42.15
C LYS A 240 18.04 -38.98 42.04
N ILE A 241 17.02 -38.23 42.44
CA ILE A 241 17.14 -36.80 42.75
C ILE A 241 17.51 -36.67 44.24
N THR A 242 18.49 -35.83 44.55
CA THR A 242 18.87 -35.49 45.93
C THR A 242 18.21 -34.17 46.33
N GLU A 243 17.52 -34.17 47.46
CA GLU A 243 16.98 -32.97 48.10
C GLU A 243 18.08 -32.15 48.79
N LEU A 244 17.90 -30.82 48.90
CA LEU A 244 18.51 -30.01 49.96
C LEU A 244 17.76 -28.68 50.19
N ASN A 245 17.07 -28.62 51.34
CA ASN A 245 16.62 -27.51 52.20
C ASN A 245 16.82 -26.05 51.71
N ILE A 246 15.81 -25.16 51.69
CA ILE A 246 14.98 -24.61 52.80
C ILE A 246 15.75 -23.70 53.79
N CYS A 247 15.46 -22.39 53.71
CA CYS A 247 15.19 -21.41 54.79
C CYS A 247 14.66 -20.14 54.08
N GLN A 248 13.41 -19.66 54.22
CA GLN A 248 12.69 -19.12 55.38
C GLN A 248 13.29 -17.85 56.03
N ASN A 249 12.66 -16.70 55.73
CA ASN A 249 12.24 -15.58 56.61
C ASN A 249 11.99 -14.34 55.70
N SER A 250 10.81 -13.76 55.58
CA SER A 250 10.10 -12.87 56.54
C SER A 250 10.92 -11.59 56.87
N SER A 251 10.40 -10.36 56.82
CA SER A 251 9.02 -9.92 57.07
C SER A 251 8.63 -8.62 56.35
N ILE A 252 7.36 -8.26 56.47
CA ILE A 252 6.66 -7.03 56.02
C ILE A 252 7.21 -5.77 56.70
N GLU A 253 7.32 -4.65 55.98
CA GLU A 253 6.95 -3.34 56.54
C GLU A 253 6.43 -2.36 55.45
N THR A 254 5.29 -1.71 55.72
CA THR A 254 4.65 -0.73 54.83
C THR A 254 4.79 0.68 55.40
N LYS A 255 5.36 1.63 54.66
CA LYS A 255 5.17 3.08 54.93
C LYS A 255 5.00 3.88 53.64
N LYS A 256 4.01 4.78 53.67
CA LYS A 256 3.87 5.93 52.76
C LYS A 256 4.84 7.04 53.19
N SER A 257 5.30 7.84 52.24
CA SER A 257 5.48 9.28 52.45
C SER A 257 5.62 9.98 51.10
N ASP A 258 4.76 10.97 50.87
CA ASP A 258 4.99 11.99 49.85
C ASP A 258 6.20 12.85 50.25
N THR A 259 7.05 13.24 49.30
CA THR A 259 7.81 14.49 49.43
C THR A 259 8.21 14.99 48.05
N GLU A 260 7.85 16.25 47.76
CA GLU A 260 8.49 17.03 46.71
C GLU A 260 9.92 17.35 47.16
N GLU A 261 10.92 17.24 46.28
CA GLU A 261 12.23 17.83 46.54
C GLU A 261 12.75 18.58 45.32
N GLN A 262 13.01 19.87 45.52
CA GLN A 262 13.56 20.77 44.52
C GLN A 262 15.08 20.61 44.50
N LEU A 263 15.67 20.33 43.33
CA LEU A 263 17.13 20.35 43.16
C LEU A 263 17.59 21.50 42.28
N LEU A 264 18.05 22.56 42.95
CA LEU A 264 18.99 23.54 42.41
C LEU A 264 20.33 22.84 42.10
N VAL A 265 20.82 22.94 40.87
CA VAL A 265 22.22 22.63 40.54
C VAL A 265 22.81 23.79 39.73
N ASN A 266 23.94 24.29 40.21
CA ASN A 266 24.65 25.45 39.67
C ASN A 266 25.50 25.13 38.43
N GLU A 267 25.97 26.20 37.80
CA GLU A 267 26.71 26.27 36.55
C GLU A 267 28.04 25.48 36.51
N SER A 268 28.39 24.98 35.31
CA SER A 268 29.78 25.01 34.82
C SER A 268 29.84 24.95 33.29
N LYS A 269 30.39 26.00 32.65
CA LYS A 269 30.71 26.03 31.20
C LYS A 269 32.13 25.48 30.95
N PRO A 270 32.37 24.75 29.86
CA PRO A 270 33.73 24.43 29.41
C PRO A 270 34.31 25.51 28.48
N THR A 271 35.58 25.84 28.69
CA THR A 271 36.32 26.93 28.02
C THR A 271 37.11 26.42 26.82
N VAL A 272 37.19 27.20 25.73
CA VAL A 272 38.03 26.91 24.56
C VAL A 272 39.44 27.47 24.76
N PRO A 273 40.53 26.73 24.44
CA PRO A 273 41.90 27.22 24.58
C PRO A 273 42.30 28.16 23.43
N VAL A 274 42.92 29.28 23.79
CA VAL A 274 43.55 30.25 22.88
C VAL A 274 45.04 29.93 22.76
N LEU A 275 45.60 29.98 21.55
CA LEU A 275 47.06 29.99 21.34
C LEU A 275 47.55 31.34 20.79
N THR A 276 48.75 31.72 21.18
CA THR A 276 49.28 33.10 21.16
C THR A 276 50.02 33.50 19.88
N LYS A 277 50.11 34.82 19.65
CA LYS A 277 51.00 35.47 18.68
C LYS A 277 52.45 35.54 19.18
N PRO A 278 53.40 35.90 18.29
CA PRO A 278 54.28 37.03 18.60
C PRO A 278 54.37 38.10 17.47
N ASP A 279 54.95 39.25 17.81
CA ASP A 279 55.14 40.46 16.97
C ASP A 279 56.22 40.26 15.87
N THR A 280 56.21 40.92 14.70
CA THR A 280 56.70 42.30 14.37
C THR A 280 56.57 42.53 12.84
N SER A 281 56.82 43.67 12.16
CA SER A 281 57.21 45.08 12.44
C SER A 281 56.64 46.03 11.34
N LEU A 282 57.20 47.24 11.17
CA LEU A 282 57.05 48.09 9.97
C LEU A 282 57.96 47.60 8.82
N ASP A 283 57.59 47.88 7.54
CA ASP A 283 58.44 48.69 6.62
C ASP A 283 57.75 49.19 5.34
N GLU A 284 58.45 50.04 4.56
CA GLU A 284 57.90 50.98 3.56
C GLU A 284 57.60 50.49 2.11
N LYS A 285 56.70 51.25 1.44
CA LYS A 285 56.66 51.67 0.00
C LYS A 285 57.32 50.77 -1.08
N LYS A 286 56.55 50.36 -2.12
CA LYS A 286 56.64 50.89 -3.52
C LYS A 286 55.81 50.12 -4.59
N THR A 287 54.96 50.88 -5.29
CA THR A 287 54.62 50.86 -6.74
C THR A 287 54.44 49.57 -7.57
N LEU A 288 53.33 49.61 -8.36
CA LEU A 288 53.17 49.10 -9.74
C LEU A 288 53.05 47.59 -10.02
N LYS A 289 51.82 47.18 -10.40
CA LYS A 289 51.57 46.45 -11.66
C LYS A 289 50.14 46.69 -12.16
N LYS A 290 50.01 47.12 -13.43
CA LYS A 290 48.73 47.47 -14.07
C LYS A 290 47.83 46.24 -14.20
N LYS A 291 46.63 46.25 -13.61
CA LYS A 291 45.56 45.32 -14.01
C LYS A 291 44.96 45.81 -15.34
N PHE A 292 45.09 45.00 -16.38
CA PHE A 292 44.34 45.20 -17.63
C PHE A 292 42.84 45.05 -17.34
N ILE A 293 42.12 46.17 -17.28
CA ILE A 293 40.66 46.17 -17.27
C ILE A 293 40.20 45.86 -18.69
N PHE A 294 40.01 44.57 -19.00
CA PHE A 294 39.15 44.20 -20.11
C PHE A 294 37.74 44.72 -19.79
N LYS A 295 37.37 45.86 -20.40
CA LYS A 295 35.98 46.29 -20.48
C LYS A 295 35.21 45.21 -21.23
N LYS A 296 34.58 44.28 -20.49
CA LYS A 296 33.54 43.41 -21.06
C LYS A 296 32.50 44.34 -21.66
N LYS A 297 32.36 44.30 -22.99
CA LYS A 297 31.22 44.94 -23.67
C LYS A 297 29.98 44.22 -23.17
N GLU A 298 29.21 44.88 -22.32
CA GLU A 298 27.86 44.43 -21.99
C GLU A 298 27.02 44.42 -23.29
N PRO A 299 26.12 43.45 -23.47
CA PRO A 299 25.24 43.43 -24.62
C PRO A 299 24.33 44.66 -24.59
N SER A 300 24.09 45.27 -25.75
CA SER A 300 23.24 46.46 -25.92
C SER A 300 21.74 46.21 -25.71
N VAL A 301 21.35 44.95 -25.53
CA VAL A 301 19.97 44.49 -25.32
C VAL A 301 19.95 43.40 -24.23
N ALA A 302 18.86 43.35 -23.47
CA ALA A 302 18.68 42.37 -22.40
C ALA A 302 18.04 41.09 -22.94
N TYR A 303 18.72 39.97 -22.75
CA TYR A 303 18.24 38.63 -23.12
C TYR A 303 17.56 37.91 -21.95
N LEU A 304 16.77 36.89 -22.24
CA LEU A 304 16.12 36.03 -21.26
C LEU A 304 17.18 35.28 -20.44
N ASN A 305 17.18 35.48 -19.11
CA ASN A 305 18.17 34.85 -18.23
C ASN A 305 17.90 33.34 -18.06
N ILE A 306 18.83 32.51 -18.53
CA ILE A 306 18.85 31.07 -18.23
C ILE A 306 19.25 30.87 -16.76
N LYS A 307 18.37 30.27 -15.96
CA LYS A 307 18.62 29.97 -14.54
C LYS A 307 19.31 28.61 -14.39
N TRP A 308 20.65 28.61 -14.38
CA TRP A 308 21.46 27.44 -14.04
C TRP A 308 22.23 27.63 -12.74
N THR A 309 22.60 26.51 -12.09
CA THR A 309 23.58 26.49 -11.01
C THR A 309 24.99 26.48 -11.61
N LYS A 310 25.85 27.42 -11.23
CA LYS A 310 27.23 27.47 -11.73
C LYS A 310 28.06 26.37 -11.10
N MET A 311 28.80 25.63 -11.92
CA MET A 311 29.82 24.66 -11.47
C MET A 311 31.22 25.24 -11.65
N HIS A 312 32.16 24.81 -10.81
CA HIS A 312 33.59 25.04 -11.03
C HIS A 312 34.09 24.15 -12.17
N LYS A 313 35.06 24.63 -12.96
CA LYS A 313 35.56 23.90 -14.13
C LYS A 313 36.44 22.70 -13.78
N VAL A 314 37.24 22.80 -12.72
CA VAL A 314 38.28 21.84 -12.33
C VAL A 314 37.66 20.46 -12.12
N ASN A 315 38.28 19.43 -12.72
CA ASN A 315 37.83 18.03 -12.66
C ASN A 315 36.43 17.80 -13.28
N THR A 316 36.03 18.60 -14.28
CA THR A 316 34.78 18.41 -15.02
C THR A 316 35.00 18.33 -16.52
N VAL A 317 34.05 17.73 -17.24
CA VAL A 317 34.04 17.69 -18.71
C VAL A 317 34.11 19.10 -19.37
N PHE A 318 33.76 20.16 -18.64
CA PHE A 318 33.80 21.55 -19.11
C PHE A 318 35.20 22.18 -19.11
N GLU A 319 36.20 21.51 -18.54
CA GLU A 319 37.60 21.96 -18.56
C GLU A 319 38.17 21.94 -19.99
N ASN A 320 37.83 20.91 -20.76
CA ASN A 320 38.31 20.69 -22.14
C ASN A 320 37.47 21.42 -23.21
N ILE A 321 36.39 22.11 -22.84
CA ILE A 321 35.50 22.76 -23.82
C ILE A 321 35.98 24.19 -24.13
N ASN A 322 36.54 24.36 -25.33
CA ASN A 322 36.90 25.67 -25.87
C ASN A 322 35.66 26.44 -26.35
N VAL A 323 35.05 27.20 -25.45
CA VAL A 323 33.86 28.04 -25.73
C VAL A 323 34.09 29.05 -26.86
N ASP A 324 35.32 29.54 -27.04
CA ASP A 324 35.61 30.53 -28.10
C ASP A 324 35.46 29.93 -29.51
N SER A 325 35.65 28.62 -29.68
CA SER A 325 35.43 27.92 -30.96
C SER A 325 33.97 27.90 -31.44
N PHE A 326 33.02 28.28 -30.57
CA PHE A 326 31.59 28.37 -30.90
C PHE A 326 31.14 29.80 -31.23
N LYS A 327 31.95 30.84 -30.95
CA LYS A 327 31.59 32.25 -31.19
C LYS A 327 31.39 32.60 -32.67
N SER A 328 31.98 31.84 -33.58
CA SER A 328 31.81 31.98 -35.03
C SER A 328 30.68 31.14 -35.61
N LYS A 329 30.04 30.27 -34.80
CA LYS A 329 28.96 29.37 -35.24
C LYS A 329 27.55 29.94 -35.06
N PHE A 330 27.42 31.04 -34.33
CA PHE A 330 26.16 31.72 -34.05
C PHE A 330 26.34 33.21 -34.33
N SER A 331 25.42 33.77 -35.12
CA SER A 331 25.29 35.19 -35.36
C SER A 331 24.62 35.88 -34.16
N LYS A 332 24.48 37.22 -34.18
CA LYS A 332 23.70 37.90 -33.13
C LYS A 332 22.21 37.73 -33.36
N GLU A 333 21.84 37.71 -34.63
CA GLU A 333 20.51 37.58 -35.18
C GLU A 333 19.86 36.26 -34.73
N ASP A 334 20.65 35.18 -34.63
CA ASP A 334 20.21 33.89 -34.06
C ASP A 334 19.76 33.99 -32.58
N LEU A 335 20.25 34.98 -31.84
CA LEU A 335 19.94 35.20 -30.42
C LEU A 335 18.79 36.19 -30.20
N ASP A 336 18.32 36.89 -31.24
CA ASP A 336 17.30 37.93 -31.12
C ASP A 336 15.94 37.40 -30.62
N TYR A 337 15.65 36.11 -30.88
CA TYR A 337 14.49 35.40 -30.33
C TYR A 337 14.45 35.36 -28.79
N PHE A 338 15.60 35.53 -28.13
CA PHE A 338 15.73 35.55 -26.67
C PHE A 338 15.77 36.98 -26.10
N ILE A 339 15.67 38.03 -26.91
CA ILE A 339 15.59 39.41 -26.39
C ILE A 339 14.29 39.59 -25.61
N VAL A 340 14.42 40.05 -24.37
CA VAL A 340 13.25 40.44 -23.56
C VAL A 340 12.68 41.72 -24.17
N LYS A 341 11.63 41.57 -24.99
CA LYS A 341 10.79 42.68 -25.44
C LYS A 341 10.19 43.35 -24.20
N LYS A 342 10.86 44.42 -23.72
CA LYS A 342 10.24 45.35 -22.78
C LYS A 342 9.10 46.04 -23.52
N GLU A 343 7.88 45.53 -23.35
CA GLU A 343 6.70 46.36 -23.56
C GLU A 343 6.86 47.59 -22.67
N ILE A 344 7.14 48.74 -23.30
CA ILE A 344 7.01 50.03 -22.62
C ILE A 344 5.52 50.30 -22.50
N LYS A 345 4.87 49.58 -21.56
CA LYS A 345 3.60 50.02 -21.02
C LYS A 345 3.88 51.38 -20.40
N LYS A 346 3.42 52.44 -21.08
CA LYS A 346 3.43 53.79 -20.53
C LYS A 346 2.75 53.71 -19.18
N THR A 347 3.54 53.78 -18.11
CA THR A 347 3.01 53.90 -16.77
C THR A 347 2.32 55.25 -16.72
N THR A 348 0.99 55.25 -16.84
CA THR A 348 0.20 56.33 -16.28
C THR A 348 0.65 56.46 -14.84
N VAL A 349 0.99 57.69 -14.44
CA VAL A 349 1.31 58.00 -13.05
C VAL A 349 0.01 57.83 -12.27
N VAL A 350 -0.20 56.61 -11.77
CA VAL A 350 -1.15 56.39 -10.69
C VAL A 350 -0.56 57.14 -9.51
N GLU A 351 -1.33 58.09 -8.99
CA GLU A 351 -0.97 58.93 -7.87
C GLU A 351 -0.58 58.07 -6.66
N LYS A 352 0.13 58.67 -5.70
CA LYS A 352 0.34 58.08 -4.37
C LYS A 352 -1.00 58.02 -3.62
N GLY A 353 -1.87 57.12 -4.05
CA GLY A 353 -3.00 56.64 -3.26
C GLY A 353 -2.47 56.06 -1.96
N SER A 354 -3.21 56.35 -0.89
CA SER A 354 -3.06 55.86 0.50
C SER A 354 -2.13 54.67 0.71
N ILE A 355 -1.33 54.77 1.79
CA ILE A 355 -0.67 53.61 2.41
C ILE A 355 -1.71 52.50 2.54
N LYS A 356 -1.58 51.43 1.74
CA LYS A 356 -2.43 50.25 1.91
C LYS A 356 -2.12 49.68 3.28
N GLU A 357 -3.13 49.72 4.15
CA GLU A 357 -3.10 49.11 5.47
C GLU A 357 -2.66 47.64 5.33
N VAL A 358 -1.55 47.29 5.99
CA VAL A 358 -0.95 45.95 5.87
C VAL A 358 -1.65 45.03 6.87
N ILE A 359 -2.79 44.49 6.44
CA ILE A 359 -3.64 43.60 7.25
C ILE A 359 -2.91 42.30 7.63
N MET A 360 -2.17 41.73 6.67
CA MET A 360 -1.33 40.53 6.82
C MET A 360 -0.16 40.54 5.82
N ASP A 361 0.72 39.53 5.88
CA ASP A 361 1.83 39.39 4.94
C ASP A 361 1.37 39.39 3.45
N PRO A 362 2.06 40.12 2.55
CA PRO A 362 1.68 40.20 1.13
C PRO A 362 1.68 38.87 0.37
N LYS A 363 2.50 37.88 0.75
CA LYS A 363 2.49 36.55 0.12
C LYS A 363 1.32 35.71 0.64
N LYS A 364 1.05 35.79 1.95
CA LYS A 364 -0.07 35.11 2.63
C LYS A 364 -1.42 35.55 2.03
N SER A 365 -1.65 36.86 1.96
CA SER A 365 -2.86 37.45 1.36
C SER A 365 -3.01 37.12 -0.13
N TYR A 366 -1.91 37.17 -0.90
CA TYR A 366 -1.91 36.80 -2.31
C TYR A 366 -2.27 35.32 -2.53
N ALA A 367 -1.72 34.40 -1.73
CA ALA A 367 -2.01 32.97 -1.82
C ALA A 367 -3.48 32.65 -1.45
N LEU A 368 -3.99 33.25 -0.36
CA LEU A 368 -5.40 33.13 0.03
C LEU A 368 -6.34 33.69 -1.05
N ASN A 369 -6.04 34.86 -1.61
CA ASN A 369 -6.82 35.43 -2.73
C ASN A 369 -6.84 34.50 -3.94
N ILE A 370 -5.72 33.84 -4.28
CA ILE A 370 -5.70 32.83 -5.36
C ILE A 370 -6.56 31.61 -5.00
N ALA A 371 -6.43 31.06 -3.80
CA ALA A 371 -7.21 29.89 -3.37
C ALA A 371 -8.72 30.18 -3.41
N LEU A 372 -9.14 31.29 -2.78
CA LEU A 372 -10.53 31.75 -2.74
C LEU A 372 -11.05 32.29 -4.09
N SER A 373 -10.16 32.61 -5.05
CA SER A 373 -10.59 32.96 -6.41
C SER A 373 -11.15 31.79 -7.22
N ARG A 374 -10.80 30.56 -6.83
CA ARG A 374 -11.27 29.31 -7.46
C ARG A 374 -12.60 28.83 -6.90
N VAL A 375 -13.01 29.36 -5.74
CA VAL A 375 -14.31 29.11 -5.13
C VAL A 375 -15.37 29.90 -5.92
N LYS A 376 -16.43 29.20 -6.34
CA LYS A 376 -17.52 29.76 -7.16
C LYS A 376 -18.80 30.07 -6.39
N GLU A 377 -18.91 29.55 -5.18
CA GLU A 377 -20.06 29.74 -4.28
C GLU A 377 -19.87 30.96 -3.38
N ASP A 378 -20.94 31.37 -2.72
CA ASP A 378 -20.89 32.39 -1.68
C ASP A 378 -20.09 31.89 -0.47
N TYR A 379 -19.40 32.80 0.23
CA TYR A 379 -18.58 32.42 1.37
C TYR A 379 -19.41 31.88 2.55
N LYS A 380 -20.69 32.25 2.67
CA LYS A 380 -21.59 31.66 3.68
C LYS A 380 -21.87 30.18 3.41
N ASP A 381 -22.12 29.81 2.17
CA ASP A 381 -22.35 28.41 1.78
C ASP A 381 -21.08 27.56 2.00
N VAL A 382 -19.92 28.13 1.68
CA VAL A 382 -18.61 27.48 1.88
C VAL A 382 -18.33 27.28 3.38
N LEU A 383 -18.61 28.28 4.21
CA LEU A 383 -18.48 28.17 5.66
C LEU A 383 -19.47 27.16 6.24
N GLN A 384 -20.72 27.13 5.78
CA GLN A 384 -21.70 26.13 6.21
C GLN A 384 -21.24 24.71 5.86
N LYS A 385 -20.62 24.50 4.69
CA LYS A 385 -20.01 23.22 4.31
C LYS A 385 -18.79 22.87 5.16
N ILE A 386 -17.98 23.86 5.57
CA ILE A 386 -16.88 23.64 6.53
C ILE A 386 -17.45 23.20 7.89
N TYR A 387 -18.42 23.91 8.45
CA TYR A 387 -19.06 23.54 9.72
C TYR A 387 -19.72 22.15 9.68
N ASN A 388 -20.27 21.76 8.52
CA ASN A 388 -20.87 20.45 8.30
C ASN A 388 -19.84 19.34 8.00
N ASN A 389 -18.54 19.66 7.94
CA ASN A 389 -17.45 18.75 7.56
C ASN A 389 -17.65 18.06 6.19
N ASP A 390 -18.16 18.79 5.19
CA ASP A 390 -18.44 18.26 3.84
C ASP A 390 -17.14 18.02 3.03
N THR A 391 -16.60 16.82 3.18
CA THR A 391 -15.42 16.32 2.46
C THR A 391 -15.69 15.91 1.00
N THR A 392 -16.93 16.09 0.50
CA THR A 392 -17.27 15.82 -0.91
C THR A 392 -17.14 17.08 -1.78
N TYR A 393 -17.44 18.24 -1.21
CA TYR A 393 -17.31 19.53 -1.89
C TYR A 393 -15.93 20.17 -1.70
N ILE A 394 -15.40 20.12 -0.48
CA ILE A 394 -14.21 20.88 -0.10
C ILE A 394 -12.95 20.13 -0.55
N ASN A 395 -12.27 20.68 -1.56
CA ASN A 395 -11.07 20.05 -2.11
C ASN A 395 -9.83 20.24 -1.21
N GLU A 396 -8.97 19.23 -1.20
CA GLU A 396 -7.74 19.16 -0.38
C GLU A 396 -6.82 20.38 -0.56
N ASN A 397 -6.65 20.86 -1.79
CA ASN A 397 -5.82 22.03 -2.05
C ASN A 397 -6.37 23.30 -1.37
N LEU A 398 -7.70 23.50 -1.36
CA LEU A 398 -8.31 24.63 -0.66
C LEU A 398 -8.08 24.52 0.86
N VAL A 399 -8.28 23.34 1.45
CA VAL A 399 -8.03 23.08 2.89
C VAL A 399 -6.58 23.35 3.25
N ASN A 400 -5.64 22.78 2.49
CA ASN A 400 -4.20 22.99 2.73
C ASN A 400 -3.79 24.46 2.59
N GLN A 401 -4.33 25.21 1.61
CA GLN A 401 -4.04 26.64 1.46
C GLN A 401 -4.66 27.48 2.60
N LEU A 402 -5.90 27.19 3.02
CA LEU A 402 -6.55 27.88 4.12
C LEU A 402 -5.84 27.62 5.46
N LEU A 403 -5.46 26.37 5.74
CA LEU A 403 -4.72 26.02 6.97
C LEU A 403 -3.31 26.59 7.00
N LEU A 404 -2.54 26.48 5.90
CA LEU A 404 -1.17 26.99 5.81
C LEU A 404 -1.10 28.51 6.00
N TYR A 405 -2.10 29.21 5.48
CA TYR A 405 -2.20 30.67 5.53
C TYR A 405 -3.30 31.16 6.48
N PHE A 406 -3.66 30.37 7.49
CA PHE A 406 -4.71 30.74 8.43
C PHE A 406 -4.35 32.01 9.21
N PRO A 407 -5.27 32.97 9.41
CA PRO A 407 -5.01 34.16 10.21
C PRO A 407 -4.66 33.85 11.67
N THR A 408 -3.76 34.64 12.23
CA THR A 408 -3.57 34.82 13.68
C THR A 408 -4.67 35.71 14.25
N CYS A 409 -4.84 35.73 15.58
CA CYS A 409 -5.85 36.59 16.22
C CYS A 409 -5.64 38.09 15.88
N GLN A 410 -4.39 38.57 15.92
CA GLN A 410 -4.06 39.94 15.54
C GLN A 410 -4.37 40.26 14.06
N GLU A 411 -4.14 39.32 13.15
CA GLU A 411 -4.55 39.47 11.75
C GLU A 411 -6.07 39.46 11.60
N MET A 412 -6.81 38.71 12.44
CA MET A 412 -8.27 38.74 12.46
C MET A 412 -8.81 40.09 12.95
N ASP A 413 -8.24 40.66 14.01
CA ASP A 413 -8.62 42.00 14.50
C ASP A 413 -8.48 43.04 13.38
N ASN A 414 -7.35 43.01 12.66
CA ASN A 414 -7.10 43.85 11.49
C ASN A 414 -8.09 43.56 10.34
N ILE A 415 -8.42 42.29 10.08
CA ILE A 415 -9.40 41.89 9.06
C ILE A 415 -10.78 42.47 9.38
N MET A 416 -11.23 42.41 10.64
CA MET A 416 -12.56 42.89 11.04
C MET A 416 -12.73 44.40 10.81
N ILE A 417 -11.75 45.20 11.22
CA ILE A 417 -11.80 46.67 11.09
C ILE A 417 -11.53 47.17 9.67
N SER A 418 -10.85 46.38 8.83
CA SER A 418 -10.45 46.84 7.49
C SER A 418 -11.62 47.00 6.53
N ASN A 419 -11.56 48.01 5.66
CA ASN A 419 -12.51 48.23 4.56
C ASN A 419 -12.07 47.59 3.23
N SER A 420 -11.08 46.68 3.25
CA SER A 420 -10.63 45.99 2.03
C SER A 420 -11.71 45.06 1.45
N THR A 421 -11.81 45.03 0.11
CA THR A 421 -12.67 44.14 -0.66
C THR A 421 -11.93 42.89 -1.17
N ASP A 422 -10.72 42.63 -0.68
CA ASP A 422 -9.96 41.42 -1.00
C ASP A 422 -10.72 40.15 -0.57
N LYS A 423 -10.67 39.09 -1.39
CA LYS A 423 -11.45 37.86 -1.18
C LYS A 423 -11.20 37.20 0.18
N TYR A 424 -9.96 37.22 0.66
CA TYR A 424 -9.64 36.68 1.99
C TYR A 424 -10.24 37.50 3.13
N VAL A 425 -10.28 38.83 3.02
CA VAL A 425 -10.90 39.71 4.02
C VAL A 425 -12.39 39.44 4.09
N LEU A 426 -13.06 39.35 2.94
CA LEU A 426 -14.49 39.00 2.88
C LEU A 426 -14.77 37.62 3.49
N PHE A 427 -14.00 36.59 3.11
CA PHE A 427 -14.16 35.25 3.66
C PHE A 427 -13.97 35.20 5.19
N PHE A 428 -12.90 35.80 5.71
CA PHE A 428 -12.63 35.78 7.16
C PHE A 428 -13.53 36.71 7.97
N LYS A 429 -14.10 37.77 7.38
CA LYS A 429 -15.18 38.54 8.01
C LYS A 429 -16.45 37.70 8.19
N GLU A 430 -16.82 36.91 7.19
CA GLU A 430 -17.98 36.00 7.28
C GLU A 430 -17.77 34.87 8.32
N CYS A 431 -16.53 34.55 8.70
CA CYS A 431 -16.26 33.67 9.83
C CYS A 431 -16.70 34.27 11.18
N GLY A 432 -16.69 35.60 11.33
CA GLY A 432 -16.91 36.29 12.59
C GLY A 432 -15.95 35.84 13.70
N ASP A 433 -16.41 35.90 14.95
CA ASP A 433 -15.68 35.41 16.12
C ASP A 433 -15.45 33.89 16.09
N ARG A 434 -16.15 33.16 15.20
CA ARG A 434 -16.08 31.70 15.04
C ARG A 434 -14.94 31.24 14.14
N PHE A 435 -13.99 32.11 13.79
CA PHE A 435 -12.86 31.75 12.94
C PHE A 435 -12.01 30.58 13.52
N LEU A 436 -11.96 30.41 14.84
CA LEU A 436 -11.30 29.24 15.44
C LEU A 436 -12.07 27.94 15.21
N ASP A 437 -13.41 27.95 15.29
CA ASP A 437 -14.27 26.81 14.88
C ASP A 437 -13.99 26.43 13.41
N VAL A 438 -13.83 27.41 12.53
CA VAL A 438 -13.52 27.20 11.11
C VAL A 438 -12.15 26.52 10.96
N LYS A 439 -11.14 26.92 11.75
CA LYS A 439 -9.83 26.26 11.77
C LYS A 439 -9.93 24.80 12.20
N GLU A 440 -10.69 24.51 13.27
CA GLU A 440 -10.86 23.16 13.79
C GLU A 440 -11.58 22.26 12.78
N ASN A 441 -12.65 22.74 12.15
CA ASN A 441 -13.36 21.96 11.13
C ASN A 441 -12.54 21.79 9.83
N LEU A 442 -11.70 22.76 9.44
CA LEU A 442 -10.73 22.56 8.36
C LEU A 442 -9.69 21.46 8.70
N LEU A 443 -9.26 21.36 9.96
CA LEU A 443 -8.39 20.27 10.42
C LEU A 443 -9.10 18.92 10.42
N LYS A 444 -10.39 18.85 10.80
CA LYS A 444 -11.24 17.64 10.68
C LYS A 444 -11.35 17.20 9.22
N ILE A 445 -11.73 18.10 8.32
CA ILE A 445 -11.81 17.82 6.87
C ILE A 445 -10.44 17.37 6.32
N LYS A 446 -9.32 17.98 6.77
CA LYS A 446 -7.98 17.51 6.37
C LYS A 446 -7.72 16.08 6.84
N LEU A 447 -8.04 15.76 8.09
CA LEU A 447 -7.85 14.40 8.64
C LEU A 447 -8.66 13.37 7.84
N ASP A 448 -9.93 13.66 7.57
CA ASP A 448 -10.83 12.80 6.78
C ASP A 448 -10.29 12.57 5.37
N ILE A 449 -9.79 13.62 4.71
CA ILE A 449 -9.17 13.53 3.38
C ILE A 449 -7.92 12.65 3.42
N LEU A 450 -7.00 12.87 4.37
CA LEU A 450 -5.78 12.08 4.48
C LEU A 450 -6.08 10.61 4.75
N ILE A 451 -7.00 10.29 5.68
CA ILE A 451 -7.38 8.91 5.99
C ILE A 451 -8.10 8.24 4.81
N ARG A 452 -8.93 8.99 4.06
CA ARG A 452 -9.60 8.49 2.85
C ARG A 452 -8.61 8.20 1.71
N ASN A 453 -7.56 9.00 1.60
CA ASN A 453 -6.52 8.85 0.58
C ASN A 453 -5.45 7.80 0.99
N PHE A 454 -5.32 7.49 2.28
CA PHE A 454 -4.36 6.53 2.81
C PHE A 454 -4.67 5.09 2.37
N ASN A 455 -3.69 4.40 1.78
CA ASN A 455 -3.88 3.03 1.32
C ASN A 455 -3.62 2.01 2.44
N PHE A 456 -4.67 1.70 3.21
CA PHE A 456 -4.64 0.69 4.27
C PHE A 456 -4.06 -0.67 3.84
N ASN A 457 -4.21 -1.07 2.57
CA ASN A 457 -3.67 -2.34 2.07
C ASN A 457 -2.13 -2.37 2.13
N TYR A 458 -1.46 -1.22 1.99
CA TYR A 458 0.00 -1.12 2.09
C TYR A 458 0.46 -1.38 3.54
N LEU A 459 -0.23 -0.77 4.52
CA LEU A 459 0.01 -1.01 5.95
C LEU A 459 -0.19 -2.50 6.31
N LEU A 460 -1.29 -3.11 5.86
CA LEU A 460 -1.56 -4.54 6.07
C LEU A 460 -0.55 -5.46 5.36
N ALA A 461 -0.09 -5.09 4.16
CA ALA A 461 0.93 -5.84 3.42
C ALA A 461 2.28 -5.86 4.16
N PHE A 462 2.72 -4.74 4.74
CA PHE A 462 3.94 -4.72 5.55
C PHE A 462 3.81 -5.46 6.88
N ILE A 463 2.64 -5.41 7.54
CA ILE A 463 2.36 -6.24 8.72
C ILE A 463 2.49 -7.73 8.36
N GLY A 464 1.90 -8.15 7.24
CA GLY A 464 2.05 -9.50 6.70
C GLY A 464 3.52 -9.84 6.45
N PHE A 465 4.24 -9.01 5.70
CA PHE A 465 5.65 -9.22 5.35
C PHE A 465 6.58 -9.34 6.56
N PHE A 466 6.43 -8.49 7.59
CA PHE A 466 7.26 -8.61 8.80
C PHE A 466 6.87 -9.80 9.69
N ARG A 467 5.59 -10.20 9.72
CA ARG A 467 5.20 -11.48 10.34
C ARG A 467 5.86 -12.65 9.61
N ASP A 468 5.76 -12.68 8.28
CA ASP A 468 6.34 -13.72 7.43
C ASP A 468 7.87 -13.82 7.63
N ILE A 469 8.62 -12.71 7.58
CA ILE A 469 10.07 -12.70 7.88
C ILE A 469 10.34 -13.29 9.27
N LYS A 470 9.61 -12.83 10.30
CA LYS A 470 9.81 -13.26 11.69
C LYS A 470 9.60 -14.76 11.89
N THR A 471 8.72 -15.38 11.10
CA THR A 471 8.37 -16.81 11.23
C THR A 471 8.92 -17.70 10.11
N SER A 472 9.57 -17.13 9.10
CA SER A 472 10.01 -17.84 7.90
C SER A 472 10.96 -18.99 8.22
N MET A 473 10.57 -20.22 7.84
CA MET A 473 11.48 -21.36 7.93
C MET A 473 12.55 -21.29 6.85
N PHE A 474 12.18 -20.77 5.67
CA PHE A 474 13.08 -20.56 4.54
C PHE A 474 14.27 -19.64 4.90
N LEU A 475 14.02 -18.47 5.48
CA LEU A 475 15.10 -17.53 5.85
C LEU A 475 16.01 -18.12 6.93
N ASN A 476 15.46 -18.80 7.93
CA ASN A 476 16.26 -19.44 8.98
C ASN A 476 17.15 -20.57 8.43
N GLU A 477 16.61 -21.41 7.54
CA GLU A 477 17.37 -22.48 6.86
C GLU A 477 18.47 -21.90 5.95
N LEU A 478 18.16 -20.85 5.18
CA LEU A 478 19.12 -20.13 4.34
C LEU A 478 20.28 -19.54 5.15
N LEU A 479 19.99 -18.78 6.20
CA LEU A 479 21.01 -18.13 7.01
C LEU A 479 21.89 -19.15 7.75
N GLY A 480 21.30 -20.26 8.23
CA GLY A 480 22.04 -21.37 8.81
C GLY A 480 23.00 -22.04 7.82
N ILE A 481 22.56 -22.29 6.58
CA ILE A 481 23.39 -22.85 5.50
C ILE A 481 24.52 -21.88 5.13
N ILE A 482 24.23 -20.58 4.99
CA ILE A 482 25.23 -19.56 4.70
C ILE A 482 26.30 -19.54 5.80
N LEU A 483 25.90 -19.48 7.07
CA LEU A 483 26.80 -19.46 8.23
C LEU A 483 27.69 -20.72 8.28
N TYR A 484 27.09 -21.90 8.09
CA TYR A 484 27.81 -23.17 8.10
C TYR A 484 28.89 -23.24 7.02
N ILE A 485 28.56 -22.90 5.76
CA ILE A 485 29.53 -22.93 4.67
C ILE A 485 30.58 -21.82 4.84
N GLY A 486 30.17 -20.63 5.29
CA GLY A 486 31.08 -19.51 5.60
C GLY A 486 32.14 -19.91 6.62
N ASN A 487 31.75 -20.57 7.72
CA ASN A 487 32.68 -21.08 8.73
C ASN A 487 33.65 -22.15 8.21
N ILE A 488 33.24 -22.98 7.24
CA ILE A 488 34.12 -23.94 6.58
C ILE A 488 35.12 -23.23 5.67
N VAL A 489 34.65 -22.30 4.81
CA VAL A 489 35.48 -21.56 3.85
C VAL A 489 36.49 -20.68 4.58
N ASN A 490 36.09 -20.04 5.69
CA ASN A 490 36.93 -19.15 6.47
C ASN A 490 37.88 -19.88 7.44
N LYS A 491 37.85 -21.22 7.51
CA LYS A 491 38.62 -22.00 8.49
C LYS A 491 40.12 -21.66 8.46
N GLY A 492 40.66 -21.23 9.59
CA GLY A 492 42.06 -20.79 9.72
C GLY A 492 42.29 -19.29 9.51
N SER A 493 41.25 -18.53 9.18
CA SER A 493 41.26 -17.05 9.22
C SER A 493 40.62 -16.51 10.50
N THR A 494 40.72 -15.20 10.72
CA THR A 494 40.02 -14.48 11.79
C THR A 494 38.49 -14.45 11.63
N TYR A 495 37.96 -14.90 10.47
CA TYR A 495 36.52 -14.98 10.17
C TYR A 495 35.95 -16.40 10.34
N ALA A 496 36.72 -17.33 10.90
CA ALA A 496 36.26 -18.67 11.26
C ALA A 496 35.46 -18.64 12.57
N ASN A 497 34.64 -19.68 12.80
CA ASN A 497 33.86 -19.87 14.02
C ASN A 497 32.93 -18.69 14.38
N ALA A 498 32.41 -17.99 13.36
CA ALA A 498 31.38 -16.99 13.54
C ALA A 498 30.08 -17.62 14.06
N GLU A 499 29.42 -16.97 15.01
CA GLU A 499 28.10 -17.36 15.53
C GLU A 499 26.95 -16.74 14.71
N GLY A 500 27.26 -15.77 13.85
CA GLY A 500 26.33 -15.08 12.96
C GLY A 500 27.08 -14.13 12.01
N PHE A 501 26.34 -13.48 11.10
CA PHE A 501 26.86 -12.47 10.17
C PHE A 501 25.80 -11.38 9.92
N SER A 502 26.22 -10.22 9.41
CA SER A 502 25.28 -9.14 9.10
C SER A 502 24.43 -9.49 7.89
N ILE A 503 23.11 -9.29 7.97
CA ILE A 503 22.21 -9.50 6.82
C ILE A 503 22.57 -8.58 5.63
N LEU A 504 23.26 -7.46 5.88
CA LEU A 504 23.76 -6.55 4.85
C LEU A 504 24.81 -7.22 3.92
N ASP A 505 25.58 -8.18 4.43
CA ASP A 505 26.64 -8.84 3.67
C ASP A 505 26.12 -9.92 2.70
N ILE A 506 24.83 -10.29 2.80
CA ILE A 506 24.28 -11.45 2.10
C ILE A 506 24.37 -11.34 0.57
N HIS A 507 24.30 -10.14 0.01
CA HIS A 507 24.49 -9.93 -1.44
C HIS A 507 25.93 -10.19 -1.88
N ASN A 508 26.92 -9.87 -1.05
CA ASN A 508 28.32 -10.17 -1.34
C ASN A 508 28.56 -11.68 -1.25
N ILE A 509 27.96 -12.34 -0.25
CA ILE A 509 28.08 -13.79 -0.04
C ILE A 509 27.40 -14.59 -1.16
N LEU A 510 26.14 -14.29 -1.50
CA LEU A 510 25.38 -15.01 -2.55
C LEU A 510 26.00 -14.86 -3.95
N ASN A 511 26.67 -13.73 -4.21
CA ASN A 511 27.37 -13.48 -5.47
C ASN A 511 28.85 -13.93 -5.48
N MET A 512 29.35 -14.52 -4.39
CA MET A 512 30.71 -15.03 -4.33
C MET A 512 30.90 -16.11 -5.40
N ARG A 513 31.88 -15.89 -6.29
CA ARG A 513 32.23 -16.82 -7.38
C ARG A 513 33.15 -17.90 -6.84
N MET A 514 32.79 -19.17 -7.04
CA MET A 514 33.71 -20.26 -6.75
C MET A 514 34.64 -20.51 -7.94
N GLN A 515 35.95 -20.54 -7.70
CA GLN A 515 36.91 -20.97 -8.71
C GLN A 515 36.82 -22.49 -8.86
N ASN A 516 36.37 -22.95 -10.03
CA ASN A 516 36.39 -24.37 -10.39
C ASN A 516 37.84 -24.81 -10.68
N ASN A 517 38.59 -25.15 -9.62
CA ASN A 517 39.94 -25.73 -9.68
C ASN A 517 39.91 -27.22 -10.14
N LEU A 518 39.03 -27.56 -11.09
CA LEU A 518 38.84 -28.90 -11.64
C LEU A 518 39.89 -29.30 -12.70
N SER A 519 40.96 -28.51 -12.84
CA SER A 519 41.96 -28.62 -13.92
C SER A 519 43.28 -29.29 -13.51
N SER A 520 43.42 -29.85 -12.30
CA SER A 520 44.74 -30.37 -11.84
C SER A 520 44.79 -31.63 -10.97
N THR A 521 43.69 -32.36 -10.72
CA THR A 521 43.76 -33.67 -10.06
C THR A 521 42.99 -34.78 -10.78
N ASN A 522 43.73 -35.79 -11.24
CA ASN A 522 43.22 -37.03 -11.85
C ASN A 522 42.46 -37.89 -10.82
N VAL A 523 41.21 -37.53 -10.51
CA VAL A 523 40.28 -38.44 -9.83
C VAL A 523 39.52 -39.22 -10.89
N ASN A 524 39.87 -40.49 -11.04
CA ASN A 524 39.35 -41.40 -12.05
C ASN A 524 37.91 -41.88 -11.70
N CYS A 525 36.95 -40.96 -11.70
CA CYS A 525 35.52 -41.25 -11.57
C CYS A 525 34.88 -41.48 -12.94
N ASN A 526 35.26 -42.57 -13.60
CA ASN A 526 34.50 -43.12 -14.71
C ASN A 526 33.12 -43.59 -14.21
N ASN A 527 32.09 -42.75 -14.33
CA ASN A 527 30.74 -43.17 -14.70
C ASN A 527 29.80 -41.98 -15.01
N LYS A 528 29.40 -41.87 -16.28
CA LYS A 528 28.18 -41.22 -16.80
C LYS A 528 27.89 -39.77 -16.36
N ILE A 529 28.69 -38.82 -16.84
CA ILE A 529 28.20 -37.47 -17.19
C ILE A 529 28.72 -37.13 -18.59
N SER A 530 27.97 -37.52 -19.62
CA SER A 530 28.40 -37.42 -21.02
C SER A 530 27.30 -36.83 -21.91
N ASP A 531 26.77 -35.66 -21.55
CA ASP A 531 25.82 -34.88 -22.39
C ASP A 531 25.92 -33.34 -22.24
N PHE A 532 26.92 -32.81 -21.52
CA PHE A 532 27.12 -31.36 -21.35
C PHE A 532 28.49 -30.90 -21.88
N SER A 533 28.71 -31.04 -23.19
CA SER A 533 29.93 -30.55 -23.85
C SER A 533 29.70 -29.99 -25.26
N SER A 534 29.36 -28.70 -25.38
CA SER A 534 29.48 -27.98 -26.67
C SER A 534 29.54 -26.45 -26.61
N THR A 535 29.55 -25.79 -25.44
CA THR A 535 29.93 -24.36 -25.35
C THR A 535 30.90 -24.09 -24.21
N LYS A 536 32.11 -23.59 -24.54
CA LYS A 536 33.05 -22.99 -23.58
C LYS A 536 32.58 -21.59 -23.19
N LYS A 537 31.48 -21.50 -22.44
CA LYS A 537 31.28 -20.41 -21.50
C LYS A 537 31.87 -20.86 -20.17
N ASP A 538 32.63 -20.00 -19.52
CA ASP A 538 33.20 -20.31 -18.21
C ASP A 538 32.07 -20.64 -17.24
N ASN A 539 32.04 -21.89 -16.76
CA ASN A 539 31.08 -22.36 -15.75
C ASN A 539 31.44 -21.74 -14.40
N ILE A 540 31.15 -20.45 -14.25
CA ILE A 540 31.24 -19.70 -13.00
C ILE A 540 30.08 -20.16 -12.12
N PHE A 541 30.34 -21.16 -11.27
CA PHE A 541 29.40 -21.59 -10.26
C PHE A 541 29.37 -20.56 -9.14
N THR A 542 28.20 -20.00 -8.84
CA THR A 542 28.04 -18.99 -7.78
C THR A 542 27.47 -19.63 -6.52
N PHE A 543 27.71 -19.00 -5.36
CA PHE A 543 27.28 -19.51 -4.06
C PHE A 543 25.78 -19.80 -3.99
N LYS A 544 24.94 -18.97 -4.63
CA LYS A 544 23.49 -19.21 -4.75
C LYS A 544 23.15 -20.53 -5.47
N ASP A 545 23.95 -20.97 -6.44
CA ASP A 545 23.68 -22.16 -7.25
C ASP A 545 23.95 -23.45 -6.45
N LEU A 546 24.92 -23.39 -5.51
CA LEU A 546 25.18 -24.45 -4.52
C LEU A 546 24.01 -24.65 -3.56
N ILE A 547 23.34 -23.54 -3.23
CA ILE A 547 22.32 -23.46 -2.17
C ILE A 547 20.92 -23.72 -2.72
N ARG A 548 20.59 -23.26 -3.94
CA ARG A 548 19.22 -23.28 -4.50
C ARG A 548 18.56 -24.67 -4.48
N ASN A 549 19.33 -25.74 -4.62
CA ASN A 549 18.81 -27.12 -4.61
C ASN A 549 18.72 -27.75 -3.20
N LYS A 550 19.03 -26.98 -2.15
CA LYS A 550 19.13 -27.48 -0.76
C LYS A 550 18.19 -26.80 0.24
N ILE A 551 17.41 -25.81 -0.21
CA ILE A 551 16.46 -25.07 0.63
C ILE A 551 15.04 -25.35 0.15
N ARG A 552 14.09 -25.27 1.09
CA ARG A 552 12.65 -25.19 0.83
C ARG A 552 12.29 -24.00 -0.07
N ASP A 553 11.05 -24.02 -0.55
CA ASP A 553 10.45 -22.89 -1.25
C ASP A 553 10.25 -21.69 -0.31
N CYS A 554 10.34 -20.48 -0.86
CA CYS A 554 10.14 -19.24 -0.11
C CYS A 554 8.70 -19.15 0.43
N ASP A 555 8.56 -18.91 1.74
CA ASP A 555 7.29 -18.76 2.45
C ASP A 555 6.89 -17.30 2.71
N VAL A 556 7.70 -16.33 2.25
CA VAL A 556 7.50 -14.88 2.47
C VAL A 556 6.67 -14.23 1.36
N ASN A 557 5.62 -13.51 1.71
CA ASN A 557 4.76 -12.80 0.75
C ASN A 557 5.41 -11.51 0.19
N LEU A 558 5.83 -11.53 -1.08
CA LEU A 558 6.51 -10.42 -1.76
C LEU A 558 5.58 -9.34 -2.34
N SER A 559 4.30 -9.29 -1.93
CA SER A 559 3.33 -8.26 -2.37
C SER A 559 3.77 -6.81 -2.15
N ILE A 560 4.76 -6.56 -1.28
CA ILE A 560 5.30 -5.22 -1.00
C ILE A 560 6.36 -4.72 -2.00
N LYS A 561 6.77 -5.50 -3.00
CA LYS A 561 7.91 -5.20 -3.90
C LYS A 561 7.95 -3.77 -4.48
N ASN A 562 6.79 -3.18 -4.75
CA ASN A 562 6.66 -1.85 -5.37
C ASN A 562 6.11 -0.79 -4.39
N ILE A 563 6.21 -1.03 -3.07
CA ILE A 563 5.70 -0.14 -2.02
C ILE A 563 6.89 0.37 -1.21
N SER A 564 7.01 1.69 -1.07
CA SER A 564 7.98 2.31 -0.16
C SER A 564 7.42 2.33 1.27
N TYR A 565 8.20 1.80 2.19
CA TYR A 565 7.96 1.82 3.64
C TYR A 565 8.23 3.20 4.22
N ASP A 566 9.30 3.88 3.76
CA ASP A 566 9.63 5.22 4.24
C ASP A 566 8.54 6.25 3.85
N ASN A 567 7.92 6.10 2.66
CA ASN A 567 6.73 6.89 2.29
C ASN A 567 5.51 6.55 3.17
N LEU A 568 5.23 5.26 3.40
CA LEU A 568 4.12 4.83 4.28
C LEU A 568 4.25 5.43 5.69
N LEU A 569 5.46 5.43 6.26
CA LEU A 569 5.72 6.04 7.55
C LEU A 569 5.51 7.56 7.52
N THR A 570 5.87 8.22 6.43
CA THR A 570 5.67 9.66 6.23
C THR A 570 4.18 10.02 6.18
N ASP A 571 3.37 9.26 5.43
CA ASP A 571 1.92 9.45 5.34
C ASP A 571 1.24 9.28 6.71
N ILE A 572 1.61 8.23 7.45
CA ILE A 572 1.12 7.98 8.82
C ILE A 572 1.54 9.12 9.77
N GLN A 573 2.75 9.68 9.61
CA GLN A 573 3.21 10.81 10.41
C GLN A 573 2.43 12.10 10.11
N GLU A 574 2.06 12.39 8.85
CA GLU A 574 1.20 13.53 8.53
C GLU A 574 -0.17 13.39 9.19
N ILE A 575 -0.81 12.22 9.06
CA ILE A 575 -2.09 11.90 9.71
C ILE A 575 -2.02 12.11 11.23
N ASN A 576 -0.96 11.59 11.87
CA ASN A 576 -0.72 11.77 13.31
C ASN A 576 -0.54 13.24 13.70
N ASN A 577 0.17 14.03 12.89
CA ASN A 577 0.41 15.44 13.18
C ASN A 577 -0.88 16.26 13.10
N VAL A 578 -1.73 16.03 12.09
CA VAL A 578 -3.07 16.65 12.03
C VAL A 578 -3.93 16.23 13.21
N LYS A 579 -3.88 14.95 13.63
CA LYS A 579 -4.70 14.46 14.74
C LYS A 579 -4.29 15.00 16.11
N LYS A 580 -3.01 15.34 16.33
CA LYS A 580 -2.54 15.95 17.60
C LYS A 580 -3.22 17.28 17.90
N ASP A 581 -3.57 18.04 16.87
CA ASP A 581 -4.25 19.33 16.99
C ASP A 581 -5.78 19.20 17.19
N LEU A 582 -6.31 17.98 17.37
CA LEU A 582 -7.74 17.66 17.31
C LEU A 582 -8.23 16.82 18.50
N ASN A 583 -9.05 17.42 19.37
CA ASN A 583 -9.59 16.81 20.60
C ASN A 583 -10.90 16.01 20.37
N PHE A 584 -10.96 15.15 19.35
CA PHE A 584 -12.10 14.23 19.13
C PHE A 584 -11.64 12.82 18.74
N THR A 585 -12.54 11.84 18.80
CA THR A 585 -12.32 10.43 18.41
C THR A 585 -12.69 10.20 16.94
N HIS A 586 -11.90 9.43 16.19
CA HIS A 586 -12.16 9.16 14.77
C HIS A 586 -11.90 7.68 14.48
N VAL A 587 -12.96 6.88 14.31
CA VAL A 587 -12.89 5.40 14.29
C VAL A 587 -11.82 4.85 13.35
N LYS A 588 -11.78 5.30 12.09
CA LYS A 588 -10.76 4.83 11.12
C LYS A 588 -9.33 5.28 11.43
N TYR A 589 -9.17 6.35 12.21
CA TYR A 589 -7.86 6.76 12.72
C TYR A 589 -7.41 5.81 13.83
N ASP A 590 -8.33 5.47 14.74
CA ASP A 590 -8.05 4.54 15.84
C ASP A 590 -7.70 3.13 15.30
N GLU A 591 -8.39 2.67 14.26
CA GLU A 591 -8.03 1.49 13.46
C GLU A 591 -6.63 1.59 12.84
N LEU A 592 -6.35 2.67 12.09
CA LEU A 592 -5.06 2.93 11.46
C LEU A 592 -3.91 2.89 12.48
N ILE A 593 -4.09 3.52 13.64
CA ILE A 593 -3.08 3.59 14.69
C ILE A 593 -2.89 2.24 15.41
N ASN A 594 -3.94 1.43 15.56
CA ASN A 594 -3.79 0.07 16.07
C ASN A 594 -2.93 -0.80 15.12
N CYS A 595 -3.22 -0.76 13.82
CA CYS A 595 -2.39 -1.41 12.80
C CYS A 595 -0.96 -0.85 12.76
N TYR A 596 -0.78 0.46 12.88
CA TYR A 596 0.54 1.10 12.91
C TYR A 596 1.36 0.70 14.15
N ARG A 597 0.75 0.62 15.34
CA ARG A 597 1.41 0.11 16.55
C ARG A 597 1.90 -1.32 16.35
N GLU A 598 1.09 -2.16 15.71
CA GLU A 598 1.49 -3.54 15.40
C GLU A 598 2.66 -3.58 14.41
N LEU A 599 2.59 -2.81 13.31
CA LEU A 599 3.67 -2.67 12.34
C LEU A 599 4.99 -2.27 13.02
N MET A 600 4.94 -1.25 13.89
CA MET A 600 6.14 -0.77 14.60
C MET A 600 6.65 -1.77 15.63
N SER A 601 5.78 -2.59 16.25
CA SER A 601 6.20 -3.68 17.12
C SER A 601 6.96 -4.75 16.31
N LEU A 602 6.41 -5.17 15.18
CA LEU A 602 7.04 -6.15 14.29
C LEU A 602 8.35 -5.64 13.71
N ALA A 603 8.40 -4.39 13.24
CA ALA A 603 9.62 -3.76 12.74
C ALA A 603 10.72 -3.70 13.81
N ASN A 604 10.36 -3.44 15.07
CA ASN A 604 11.30 -3.47 16.20
C ASN A 604 11.77 -4.90 16.54
N ASP A 605 10.92 -5.91 16.40
CA ASP A 605 11.31 -7.31 16.58
C ASP A 605 12.28 -7.77 15.48
N ILE A 606 12.00 -7.45 14.21
CA ILE A 606 12.93 -7.68 13.08
C ILE A 606 14.25 -6.93 13.32
N LYS A 607 14.20 -5.66 13.70
CA LYS A 607 15.39 -4.85 14.01
C LYS A 607 16.28 -5.54 15.05
N LYS A 608 15.70 -6.08 16.13
CA LYS A 608 16.44 -6.81 17.17
C LYS A 608 16.96 -8.15 16.67
N ALA A 609 16.13 -8.95 15.99
CA ALA A 609 16.48 -10.29 15.52
C ALA A 609 17.65 -10.29 14.52
N TYR A 610 17.76 -9.26 13.68
CA TYR A 610 18.81 -9.11 12.66
C TYR A 610 19.91 -8.11 13.04
N ASN A 611 19.94 -7.64 14.30
CA ASN A 611 20.89 -6.64 14.83
C ASN A 611 21.05 -5.39 13.94
N LEU A 612 19.92 -4.81 13.52
CA LEU A 612 19.86 -3.65 12.63
C LEU A 612 19.80 -2.33 13.40
N GLU A 613 20.36 -1.26 12.83
CA GLU A 613 20.22 0.09 13.39
C GLU A 613 18.79 0.64 13.20
N LYS A 614 18.20 0.41 12.03
CA LYS A 614 16.85 0.83 11.64
C LYS A 614 16.27 -0.09 10.56
N ILE A 615 14.95 -0.02 10.37
CA ILE A 615 14.26 -0.56 9.19
C ILE A 615 13.94 0.60 8.27
N ASN A 616 14.24 0.45 6.98
CA ASN A 616 14.00 1.41 5.88
C ASN A 616 13.84 0.64 4.55
N ASP A 617 13.60 1.36 3.46
CA ASP A 617 13.43 0.75 2.13
C ASP A 617 14.63 -0.11 1.67
N GLU A 618 15.85 0.23 2.09
CA GLU A 618 17.08 -0.51 1.76
C GLU A 618 17.10 -1.91 2.40
N ILE A 619 16.84 -2.00 3.71
CA ILE A 619 16.70 -3.28 4.43
C ILE A 619 15.60 -4.14 3.82
N ILE A 620 14.48 -3.52 3.47
CA ILE A 620 13.32 -4.21 2.89
C ILE A 620 13.66 -4.75 1.49
N CYS A 621 14.35 -3.97 0.65
CA CYS A 621 14.89 -4.43 -0.63
C CYS A 621 15.86 -5.61 -0.47
N ILE A 622 16.68 -5.66 0.58
CA ILE A 622 17.55 -6.82 0.86
C ILE A 622 16.71 -8.07 1.11
N PHE A 623 15.71 -8.01 2.02
CA PHE A 623 14.82 -9.14 2.29
C PHE A 623 14.05 -9.61 1.04
N ILE A 624 13.49 -8.68 0.25
CA ILE A 624 12.81 -8.99 -1.01
C ILE A 624 13.78 -9.69 -1.98
N THR A 625 14.96 -9.12 -2.20
CA THR A 625 15.94 -9.65 -3.17
C THR A 625 16.47 -11.02 -2.75
N ILE A 626 16.65 -11.29 -1.46
CA ILE A 626 16.95 -12.64 -0.96
C ILE A 626 15.86 -13.61 -1.41
N CYS A 627 14.59 -13.29 -1.12
CA CYS A 627 13.47 -14.16 -1.43
C CYS A 627 13.34 -14.40 -2.94
N GLU A 628 13.48 -13.36 -3.77
CA GLU A 628 13.42 -13.48 -5.24
C GLU A 628 14.54 -14.33 -5.86
N ILE A 629 15.73 -14.37 -5.26
CA ILE A 629 16.83 -15.23 -5.74
C ILE A 629 16.48 -16.72 -5.64
N PHE A 630 15.62 -17.09 -4.69
CA PHE A 630 15.22 -18.46 -4.39
C PHE A 630 13.76 -18.78 -4.69
N GLU A 631 12.94 -17.79 -5.06
CA GLU A 631 11.61 -18.02 -5.63
C GLU A 631 11.75 -18.82 -6.93
N LYS A 632 11.18 -20.02 -6.97
CA LYS A 632 11.16 -20.83 -8.20
C LYS A 632 10.31 -20.12 -9.25
N HIS A 633 10.90 -19.81 -10.39
CA HIS A 633 10.16 -19.54 -11.61
C HIS A 633 9.44 -20.83 -12.04
N ASN A 634 8.21 -21.01 -11.54
CA ASN A 634 7.24 -22.01 -11.99
C ASN A 634 6.63 -21.60 -13.35
#